data_AF-A0A0U1LZS7-F1
#
_entry.id   AF-A0A0U1LZS7-F1
#
_cell.length_a   1.000
_cell.length_b   1.000
_cell.length_c   1.000
_cell.angle_alpha   90.00
_cell.angle_beta   90.00
_cell.angle_gamma   90.00
#
_symmetry.space_group_name_H-M   'P 1'
#
loop_
_entity.id
_entity.type
_entity.pdbx_description
1 polymer ?
#
loop_
_entity_poly.entity_id
_entity_poly.type
_entity_poly.pdbx_seq_one_letter_code
_entity_poly.pdbx_strand_id
1 'polypeptide(L)'
;MLHHLMIGTWTPPGRIYTVAFDDEALTLTLVKKTEIPENEPISWMTFDHAKKNIYGAAMKKWSSFAVRSPTDIVHEVSHPMGGDPLASSSETNTRAIFVLAAKKPPYNVYGNPFYKHAGFGNVFSVTGTGKLDRNIQNFEIDPHSGIHGSVFDPTETYLYSADMGANKIWTHKKDPETGELTLVDSVEAPGPGDHPRWVAIHPSGHYLYALMEAGNRLAVYVIDEKRHVPVFTRLIYPLIPPGLPARNKYRSDVVFPTQSGKYLFATARSNHDDVHGYISAFRLGPEGNIEKQLFINPTSTSGGHSNAVSPCDWSDEWLALCDDQDGFVEMYRFKDELLARVARVDIPEKGFGMNAICIPLLSLSSAALIRNLFGLPSFGSSMASSALATLRQWAFVLPTITVASWLAMLAALFSSWYTSGEPRYVSEEDTQKIAFISDIGAQTLKPLFITCTSLSMTTYIPTTTLYFVYLSPASTDAIAGASSSSTVSSKSVHSLWTRVALPLLSTLFSLIGATALILLTIFDTARYPSIHRNLLSASITTHVIGCALLCVWSFLRIRHHRQITATYEIDKLPIQPPYLLPRPSLFIKSILVAAEFALVVLFAVMIWWLKTFDTAAIMEWVVVLMFAAYMACQIGDLWVLRRVKIVNNNVVEEEKMKVAADMPIGVSI
;
A
#
# COMPACT_ATOMS: atom_id res chain seq x y z
N MET A 1 3.52 2.00 3.68
CA MET A 1 2.40 1.13 3.27
C MET A 1 2.83 -0.33 3.35
N LEU A 2 1.93 -1.20 3.83
CA LEU A 2 2.21 -2.63 3.95
C LEU A 2 1.70 -3.37 2.70
N HIS A 3 2.59 -4.06 2.01
CA HIS A 3 2.28 -4.92 0.87
C HIS A 3 2.48 -6.37 1.29
N HIS A 4 1.93 -7.31 0.55
CA HIS A 4 2.16 -8.73 0.82
C HIS A 4 2.64 -9.44 -0.43
N LEU A 5 3.45 -10.47 -0.21
CA LEU A 5 3.97 -11.35 -1.25
C LEU A 5 3.61 -12.77 -0.85
N MET A 6 3.17 -13.56 -1.82
CA MET A 6 2.96 -15.00 -1.64
C MET A 6 4.06 -15.74 -2.37
N ILE A 7 4.69 -16.69 -1.69
CA ILE A 7 5.84 -17.44 -2.18
C ILE A 7 5.60 -18.93 -2.03
N GLY A 8 5.99 -19.68 -3.06
CA GLY A 8 5.90 -21.13 -3.14
C GLY A 8 7.19 -21.87 -2.78
N THR A 9 7.18 -23.17 -2.99
CA THR A 9 8.27 -24.09 -2.65
C THR A 9 8.58 -25.06 -3.79
N TRP A 10 9.85 -25.45 -3.91
CA TRP A 10 10.32 -26.45 -4.86
C TRP A 10 10.00 -27.87 -4.42
N THR A 11 10.09 -28.14 -3.11
CA THR A 11 10.01 -29.46 -2.49
C THR A 11 8.94 -29.54 -1.40
N PRO A 12 8.39 -30.74 -1.10
CA PRO A 12 7.51 -30.94 0.05
C PRO A 12 8.17 -30.57 1.39
N PRO A 13 7.38 -30.21 2.42
CA PRO A 13 5.92 -30.15 2.42
C PRO A 13 5.39 -28.91 1.68
N GLY A 14 4.29 -29.09 0.94
CA GLY A 14 3.61 -28.00 0.24
C GLY A 14 3.15 -26.91 1.20
N ARG A 15 3.59 -25.67 0.96
CA ARG A 15 3.22 -24.47 1.72
C ARG A 15 3.16 -23.24 0.83
N ILE A 16 2.24 -22.32 1.16
CA ILE A 16 2.25 -20.94 0.66
C ILE A 16 2.69 -20.03 1.81
N TYR A 17 3.73 -19.25 1.58
CA TYR A 17 4.26 -18.29 2.56
C TYR A 17 3.76 -16.92 2.20
N THR A 18 3.18 -16.22 3.17
CA THR A 18 2.86 -14.80 3.03
C THR A 18 3.90 -13.99 3.77
N VAL A 19 4.62 -13.14 3.03
CA VAL A 19 5.58 -12.18 3.57
C VAL A 19 5.00 -10.78 3.42
N ALA A 20 5.04 -9.97 4.48
CA ALA A 20 4.66 -8.57 4.43
C ALA A 20 5.89 -7.71 4.15
N PHE A 21 5.77 -6.79 3.18
CA PHE A 21 6.75 -5.77 2.85
C PHE A 21 6.23 -4.40 3.28
N ASP A 22 6.92 -3.75 4.21
CA ASP A 22 6.63 -2.36 4.57
C ASP A 22 7.53 -1.43 3.74
N ASP A 23 6.93 -0.70 2.79
CA ASP A 23 7.67 0.19 1.88
C ASP A 23 8.13 1.51 2.53
N GLU A 24 7.66 1.82 3.75
CA GLU A 24 8.11 2.96 4.54
C GLU A 24 9.23 2.56 5.49
N ALA A 25 9.06 1.42 6.17
CA ALA A 25 10.08 0.89 7.07
C ALA A 25 11.22 0.16 6.33
N LEU A 26 11.02 -0.20 5.06
CA LEU A 26 11.93 -1.02 4.27
C LEU A 26 12.23 -2.36 4.95
N THR A 27 11.18 -3.06 5.38
CA THR A 27 11.31 -4.36 6.07
C THR A 27 10.48 -5.44 5.41
N LEU A 28 10.97 -6.69 5.48
CA LEU A 28 10.22 -7.89 5.13
C LEU A 28 9.99 -8.73 6.38
N THR A 29 8.77 -9.20 6.58
CA THR A 29 8.41 -10.05 7.71
C THR A 29 7.53 -11.20 7.25
N LEU A 30 7.90 -12.44 7.60
CA LEU A 30 7.01 -13.58 7.40
C LEU A 30 5.77 -13.43 8.30
N VAL A 31 4.58 -13.36 7.69
CA VAL A 31 3.32 -13.18 8.43
C VAL A 31 2.47 -14.44 8.51
N LYS A 32 2.56 -15.33 7.52
CA LYS A 32 1.78 -16.58 7.51
C LYS A 32 2.51 -17.69 6.78
N LYS A 33 2.36 -18.90 7.31
CA LYS A 33 2.58 -20.15 6.59
C LYS A 33 1.22 -20.81 6.44
N THR A 34 0.72 -20.91 5.21
CA THR A 34 -0.52 -21.61 4.90
C THR A 34 -0.16 -23.01 4.44
N GLU A 35 -0.63 -24.01 5.17
CA GLU A 35 -0.50 -25.41 4.77
C GLU A 35 -1.41 -25.67 3.57
N ILE A 36 -0.85 -26.38 2.59
CA ILE A 36 -1.55 -26.89 1.41
C ILE A 36 -1.29 -28.40 1.33
N PRO A 37 -1.87 -29.17 0.38
CA PRO A 37 -1.59 -30.60 0.29
C PRO A 37 -0.08 -30.88 0.26
N GLU A 38 0.37 -31.78 1.13
CA GLU A 38 1.80 -31.97 1.46
C GLU A 38 2.65 -32.29 0.21
N ASN A 39 2.11 -33.11 -0.70
CA ASN A 39 2.77 -33.54 -1.92
C ASN A 39 2.55 -32.61 -3.12
N GLU A 40 1.99 -31.42 -2.89
CA GLU A 40 1.69 -30.41 -3.90
C GLU A 40 2.42 -29.07 -3.64
N PRO A 41 3.76 -29.06 -3.41
CA PRO A 41 4.52 -27.81 -3.34
C PRO A 41 4.42 -27.06 -4.66
N ILE A 42 4.16 -25.75 -4.57
CA ILE A 42 3.91 -24.89 -5.72
C ILE A 42 5.23 -24.26 -6.17
N SER A 43 5.78 -24.72 -7.30
CA SER A 43 7.00 -24.15 -7.89
C SER A 43 6.77 -22.90 -8.72
N TRP A 44 5.53 -22.65 -9.13
CA TRP A 44 5.13 -21.41 -9.78
C TRP A 44 3.69 -21.08 -9.43
N MET A 45 3.45 -19.88 -8.94
CA MET A 45 2.11 -19.37 -8.66
C MET A 45 1.81 -18.07 -9.39
N THR A 46 0.51 -17.85 -9.65
CA THR A 46 -0.01 -16.61 -10.20
C THR A 46 -1.36 -16.27 -9.57
N PHE A 47 -1.69 -14.98 -9.53
CA PHE A 47 -3.02 -14.51 -9.16
C PHE A 47 -3.97 -14.55 -10.36
N ASP A 48 -5.27 -14.67 -10.09
CA ASP A 48 -6.30 -14.28 -11.06
C ASP A 48 -6.35 -12.75 -11.27
N HIS A 49 -7.15 -12.33 -12.24
CA HIS A 49 -7.32 -10.92 -12.61
C HIS A 49 -7.75 -10.01 -11.45
N ALA A 50 -8.43 -10.56 -10.43
CA ALA A 50 -8.94 -9.83 -9.28
C ALA A 50 -8.09 -10.02 -8.00
N LYS A 51 -7.02 -10.83 -8.06
CA LYS A 51 -6.22 -11.29 -6.91
C LYS A 51 -7.05 -11.93 -5.80
N LYS A 52 -8.17 -12.57 -6.17
CA LYS A 52 -9.05 -13.34 -5.29
C LYS A 52 -8.76 -14.82 -5.35
N ASN A 53 -7.99 -15.28 -6.33
CA ASN A 53 -7.60 -16.67 -6.46
C ASN A 53 -6.10 -16.77 -6.75
N ILE A 54 -5.47 -17.81 -6.21
CA ILE A 54 -4.11 -18.24 -6.58
C ILE A 54 -4.23 -19.54 -7.35
N TYR A 55 -3.51 -19.62 -8.47
CA TYR A 55 -3.30 -20.85 -9.21
C TYR A 55 -1.84 -21.29 -9.06
N GLY A 56 -1.63 -22.58 -8.87
CA GLY A 56 -0.30 -23.15 -8.63
C GLY A 56 0.04 -24.27 -9.60
N ALA A 57 1.26 -24.23 -10.14
CA ALA A 57 1.93 -25.35 -10.77
C ALA A 57 2.57 -26.21 -9.66
N ALA A 58 1.87 -27.28 -9.28
CA ALA A 58 2.10 -27.98 -8.02
C ALA A 58 2.44 -29.46 -8.26
N MET A 59 3.71 -29.76 -8.55
CA MET A 59 4.19 -31.12 -8.85
C MET A 59 3.39 -31.80 -9.97
N LYS A 60 2.44 -32.68 -9.63
CA LYS A 60 1.58 -33.42 -10.56
C LYS A 60 0.21 -32.78 -10.76
N LYS A 61 -0.02 -31.60 -10.19
CA LYS A 61 -1.33 -30.97 -10.07
C LYS A 61 -1.33 -29.52 -10.51
N TRP A 62 -2.49 -29.09 -10.96
CA TRP A 62 -2.89 -27.69 -11.13
C TRP A 62 -3.83 -27.32 -9.99
N SER A 63 -3.30 -26.63 -8.99
CA SER A 63 -4.01 -26.30 -7.75
C SER A 63 -4.66 -24.92 -7.82
N SER A 64 -5.81 -24.75 -7.17
CA SER A 64 -6.56 -23.49 -7.06
C SER A 64 -6.89 -23.19 -5.60
N PHE A 65 -6.69 -21.94 -5.20
CA PHE A 65 -6.93 -21.45 -3.85
C PHE A 65 -7.71 -20.14 -3.87
N ALA A 66 -8.71 -20.00 -3.01
CA ALA A 66 -9.37 -18.73 -2.76
C ALA A 66 -8.53 -17.89 -1.78
N VAL A 67 -8.39 -16.60 -2.08
CA VAL A 67 -7.67 -15.61 -1.26
C VAL A 67 -8.68 -14.63 -0.68
N ARG A 68 -8.99 -14.79 0.61
CA ARG A 68 -9.91 -13.89 1.35
C ARG A 68 -9.17 -12.72 1.98
N SER A 69 -7.93 -12.98 2.41
CA SER A 69 -6.98 -11.99 2.91
C SER A 69 -5.55 -12.52 2.74
N PRO A 70 -4.50 -11.70 2.92
CA PRO A 70 -3.13 -12.19 2.85
C PRO A 70 -2.81 -13.38 3.77
N THR A 71 -3.56 -13.54 4.86
CA THR A 71 -3.37 -14.59 5.88
C THR A 71 -4.44 -15.69 5.83
N ASP A 72 -5.44 -15.56 4.94
CA ASP A 72 -6.56 -16.50 4.77
C ASP A 72 -6.64 -16.94 3.31
N ILE A 73 -5.90 -18.01 3.02
CA ILE A 73 -5.79 -18.66 1.71
C ILE A 73 -6.32 -20.08 1.88
N VAL A 74 -7.34 -20.45 1.10
CA VAL A 74 -8.08 -21.71 1.26
C VAL A 74 -7.95 -22.54 0.00
N HIS A 75 -7.46 -23.76 0.11
CA HIS A 75 -7.44 -24.73 -1.00
C HIS A 75 -8.85 -25.07 -1.44
N GLU A 76 -9.12 -25.00 -2.74
CA GLU A 76 -10.44 -25.32 -3.30
C GLU A 76 -10.43 -26.58 -4.17
N VAL A 77 -9.40 -26.77 -4.99
CA VAL A 77 -9.30 -27.92 -5.89
C VAL A 77 -7.86 -28.13 -6.40
N SER A 78 -7.54 -29.38 -6.76
CA SER A 78 -6.32 -29.74 -7.49
C SER A 78 -6.65 -30.68 -8.66
N HIS A 79 -6.43 -30.21 -9.89
CA HIS A 79 -6.66 -30.98 -11.11
C HIS A 79 -5.41 -31.75 -11.54
N PRO A 80 -5.53 -32.96 -12.12
CA PRO A 80 -4.40 -33.65 -12.73
C PRO A 80 -3.91 -32.93 -14.00
N MET A 81 -2.68 -33.21 -14.42
CA MET A 81 -2.19 -32.79 -15.75
C MET A 81 -2.92 -33.57 -16.85
N GLY A 82 -3.33 -32.87 -17.90
CA GLY A 82 -3.94 -33.47 -19.09
C GLY A 82 -2.95 -33.57 -20.26
N GLY A 83 -3.38 -34.17 -21.37
CA GLY A 83 -2.55 -34.45 -22.53
C GLY A 83 -2.09 -35.91 -22.55
N ASP A 84 -0.78 -36.15 -22.48
CA ASP A 84 -0.22 -37.50 -22.46
C ASP A 84 -0.72 -38.31 -21.24
N PRO A 85 -1.24 -39.54 -21.43
CA PRO A 85 -1.74 -40.39 -20.34
C PRO A 85 -0.74 -40.64 -19.20
N LEU A 86 0.57 -40.59 -19.50
CA LEU A 86 1.65 -40.83 -18.54
C LEU A 86 2.08 -39.55 -17.80
N ALA A 87 1.58 -38.37 -18.18
CA ALA A 87 1.95 -37.11 -17.53
C ALA A 87 1.63 -37.14 -16.03
N SER A 88 0.41 -37.55 -15.68
CA SER A 88 -0.05 -37.61 -14.29
C SER A 88 0.44 -38.82 -13.49
N SER A 89 1.19 -39.73 -14.10
CA SER A 89 1.74 -40.91 -13.43
C SER A 89 2.76 -40.54 -12.35
N SER A 90 2.76 -41.25 -11.22
CA SER A 90 3.81 -41.14 -10.19
C SER A 90 5.17 -41.63 -10.66
N GLU A 91 5.19 -42.52 -11.67
CA GLU A 91 6.40 -43.16 -12.19
C GLU A 91 7.16 -42.29 -13.20
N THR A 92 6.57 -41.18 -13.64
CA THR A 92 7.18 -40.27 -14.62
C THR A 92 7.68 -39.01 -13.94
N ASN A 93 8.68 -38.36 -14.54
CA ASN A 93 9.22 -37.10 -14.04
C ASN A 93 8.44 -35.86 -14.52
N THR A 94 7.33 -36.04 -15.24
CA THR A 94 6.51 -34.91 -15.73
C THR A 94 6.07 -34.03 -14.57
N ARG A 95 6.21 -32.72 -14.72
CA ARG A 95 5.91 -31.74 -13.65
C ARG A 95 5.16 -30.55 -14.21
N ALA A 96 4.12 -30.10 -13.51
CA ALA A 96 3.51 -28.80 -13.74
C ALA A 96 4.55 -27.71 -13.42
N ILE A 97 5.00 -26.95 -14.44
CA ILE A 97 6.12 -26.01 -14.27
C ILE A 97 5.70 -24.55 -14.30
N PHE A 98 4.66 -24.21 -15.06
CA PHE A 98 4.21 -22.84 -15.25
C PHE A 98 2.69 -22.77 -15.39
N VAL A 99 2.12 -21.71 -14.83
CA VAL A 99 0.69 -21.40 -14.96
C VAL A 99 0.49 -19.91 -15.21
N LEU A 100 -0.39 -19.60 -16.15
CA LEU A 100 -0.80 -18.24 -16.55
C LEU A 100 -2.31 -18.10 -16.43
N ALA A 101 -2.77 -17.03 -15.78
CA ALA A 101 -4.18 -16.68 -15.71
C ALA A 101 -4.49 -15.55 -16.70
N ALA A 102 -5.52 -15.73 -17.54
CA ALA A 102 -6.03 -14.65 -18.36
C ALA A 102 -6.61 -13.53 -17.49
N LYS A 103 -6.35 -12.28 -17.90
CA LYS A 103 -6.87 -11.06 -17.29
C LYS A 103 -8.14 -10.57 -17.96
N LYS A 104 -8.56 -11.18 -19.08
CA LYS A 104 -9.82 -10.89 -19.77
C LYS A 104 -10.72 -12.13 -19.82
N PRO A 105 -12.04 -11.96 -19.99
CA PRO A 105 -12.96 -13.06 -20.21
C PRO A 105 -12.44 -14.01 -21.32
N PRO A 106 -12.63 -15.33 -21.16
CA PRO A 106 -13.39 -16.00 -20.09
C PRO A 106 -12.59 -16.27 -18.79
N TYR A 107 -11.43 -15.62 -18.61
CA TYR A 107 -10.54 -15.76 -17.45
C TYR A 107 -9.98 -17.18 -17.25
N ASN A 108 -9.86 -17.95 -18.34
CA ASN A 108 -9.25 -19.28 -18.33
C ASN A 108 -7.80 -19.25 -17.81
N VAL A 109 -7.34 -20.42 -17.38
CA VAL A 109 -6.00 -20.64 -16.85
C VAL A 109 -5.26 -21.63 -17.74
N TYR A 110 -4.02 -21.29 -18.09
CA TYR A 110 -3.17 -22.01 -19.05
C TYR A 110 -1.98 -22.60 -18.30
N GLY A 111 -1.92 -23.93 -18.24
CA GLY A 111 -0.87 -24.68 -17.56
C GLY A 111 0.06 -25.38 -18.54
N ASN A 112 1.37 -25.31 -18.27
CA ASN A 112 2.40 -25.99 -19.05
C ASN A 112 3.06 -27.12 -18.22
N PRO A 113 2.84 -28.39 -18.58
CA PRO A 113 3.65 -29.51 -18.12
C PRO A 113 5.09 -29.39 -18.64
N PHE A 114 6.02 -30.09 -17.99
CA PHE A 114 7.44 -30.06 -18.32
C PHE A 114 8.11 -31.41 -18.06
N TYR A 115 9.31 -31.60 -18.62
CA TYR A 115 10.05 -32.87 -18.74
C TYR A 115 9.44 -33.84 -19.75
N LYS A 116 9.44 -35.15 -19.48
CA LYS A 116 8.86 -36.14 -20.38
C LYS A 116 7.34 -36.01 -20.39
N HIS A 117 6.68 -36.44 -21.46
CA HIS A 117 5.21 -36.45 -21.57
C HIS A 117 4.58 -35.05 -21.47
N ALA A 118 5.30 -34.02 -21.93
CA ALA A 118 4.92 -32.61 -21.85
C ALA A 118 4.56 -31.99 -23.22
N GLY A 119 4.18 -32.83 -24.19
CA GLY A 119 3.86 -32.40 -25.56
C GLY A 119 2.55 -31.63 -25.73
N PHE A 120 1.91 -31.22 -24.63
CA PHE A 120 0.60 -30.58 -24.60
C PHE A 120 0.60 -29.43 -23.61
N GLY A 121 -0.16 -28.37 -23.89
CA GLY A 121 -0.59 -27.41 -22.88
C GLY A 121 -1.99 -27.75 -22.36
N ASN A 122 -2.34 -27.27 -21.17
CA ASN A 122 -3.64 -27.51 -20.54
C ASN A 122 -4.41 -26.19 -20.37
N VAL A 123 -5.67 -26.13 -20.81
CA VAL A 123 -6.55 -24.97 -20.64
C VAL A 123 -7.66 -25.34 -19.67
N PHE A 124 -7.80 -24.56 -18.61
CA PHE A 124 -8.85 -24.72 -17.60
C PHE A 124 -9.83 -23.56 -17.65
N SER A 125 -11.13 -23.87 -17.65
CA SER A 125 -12.15 -22.87 -17.35
C SER A 125 -12.18 -22.58 -15.84
N VAL A 126 -12.79 -21.45 -15.48
CA VAL A 126 -12.99 -21.06 -14.07
C VAL A 126 -14.47 -20.88 -13.75
N THR A 127 -14.85 -21.06 -12.48
CA THR A 127 -16.19 -20.76 -12.00
C THR A 127 -16.42 -19.25 -11.89
N GLY A 128 -17.65 -18.82 -11.57
CA GLY A 128 -17.95 -17.41 -11.29
C GLY A 128 -17.18 -16.81 -10.10
N THR A 129 -16.57 -17.63 -9.24
CA THR A 129 -15.68 -17.15 -8.16
C THR A 129 -14.21 -17.09 -8.56
N GLY A 130 -13.85 -17.62 -9.74
CA GLY A 130 -12.47 -17.76 -10.21
C GLY A 130 -11.79 -19.06 -9.74
N LYS A 131 -12.51 -20.02 -9.16
CA LYS A 131 -11.95 -21.35 -8.88
C LYS A 131 -11.70 -22.10 -10.19
N LEU A 132 -10.59 -22.85 -10.32
CA LEU A 132 -10.43 -23.79 -11.43
C LEU A 132 -11.60 -24.77 -11.51
N ASP A 133 -12.25 -24.86 -12.67
CA ASP A 133 -13.44 -25.69 -12.86
C ASP A 133 -13.13 -27.02 -13.53
N ARG A 134 -12.79 -27.00 -14.82
CA ARG A 134 -12.48 -28.21 -15.60
C ARG A 134 -11.43 -27.92 -16.66
N ASN A 135 -10.67 -28.95 -17.02
CA ASN A 135 -9.80 -28.93 -18.19
C ASN A 135 -10.69 -28.97 -19.44
N ILE A 136 -10.71 -27.89 -20.21
CA ILE A 136 -11.52 -27.77 -21.43
C ILE A 136 -10.74 -28.15 -22.68
N GLN A 137 -9.40 -28.09 -22.63
CA GLN A 137 -8.56 -28.38 -23.79
C GLN A 137 -7.17 -28.84 -23.38
N ASN A 138 -6.69 -29.89 -24.04
CA ASN A 138 -5.27 -30.25 -24.07
C ASN A 138 -4.78 -30.05 -25.51
N PHE A 139 -4.19 -28.89 -25.80
CA PHE A 139 -3.72 -28.59 -27.16
C PHE A 139 -2.35 -29.21 -27.38
N GLU A 140 -2.20 -29.98 -28.45
CA GLU A 140 -0.95 -30.63 -28.85
C GLU A 140 0.03 -29.61 -29.45
N ILE A 141 1.33 -29.78 -29.16
CA ILE A 141 2.39 -28.87 -29.60
C ILE A 141 3.46 -29.63 -30.38
N ASP A 142 4.32 -30.37 -29.66
CA ASP A 142 5.42 -31.17 -30.21
C ASP A 142 5.79 -32.25 -29.17
N PRO A 143 6.11 -33.50 -29.56
CA PRO A 143 6.52 -34.55 -28.62
C PRO A 143 7.75 -34.20 -27.76
N HIS A 144 8.62 -33.32 -28.24
CA HIS A 144 9.82 -32.82 -27.54
C HIS A 144 9.57 -31.49 -26.83
N SER A 145 8.33 -30.97 -26.85
CA SER A 145 7.98 -29.70 -26.20
C SER A 145 8.27 -29.75 -24.70
N GLY A 146 8.82 -28.65 -24.23
CA GLY A 146 8.98 -28.29 -22.83
C GLY A 146 8.75 -26.80 -22.68
N ILE A 147 7.49 -26.35 -22.71
CA ILE A 147 7.16 -24.95 -22.50
C ILE A 147 7.39 -24.60 -21.03
N HIS A 148 8.23 -23.60 -20.78
CA HIS A 148 8.56 -23.18 -19.42
C HIS A 148 7.97 -21.82 -19.04
N GLY A 149 7.54 -21.02 -20.02
CA GLY A 149 6.92 -19.71 -19.77
C GLY A 149 6.11 -19.25 -20.97
N SER A 150 4.99 -18.58 -20.70
CA SER A 150 4.10 -18.05 -21.74
C SER A 150 3.59 -16.66 -21.36
N VAL A 151 3.25 -15.86 -22.38
CA VAL A 151 2.71 -14.52 -22.20
C VAL A 151 1.67 -14.21 -23.28
N PHE A 152 0.56 -13.59 -22.87
CA PHE A 152 -0.42 -13.05 -23.81
C PHE A 152 0.04 -11.72 -24.37
N ASP A 153 -0.36 -11.41 -25.60
CA ASP A 153 -0.38 -10.04 -26.07
C ASP A 153 -1.35 -9.16 -25.25
N PRO A 154 -1.24 -7.82 -25.27
CA PRO A 154 -2.13 -6.95 -24.48
C PRO A 154 -3.62 -7.11 -24.78
N THR A 155 -3.98 -7.59 -25.98
CA THR A 155 -5.37 -7.87 -26.32
C THR A 155 -5.87 -9.19 -25.73
N GLU A 156 -4.97 -10.08 -25.31
CA GLU A 156 -5.18 -11.50 -24.97
C GLU A 156 -5.83 -12.28 -26.11
N THR A 157 -5.46 -11.98 -27.35
CA THR A 157 -5.89 -12.70 -28.55
C THR A 157 -4.84 -13.73 -28.97
N TYR A 158 -3.56 -13.47 -28.70
CA TYR A 158 -2.46 -14.35 -29.05
C TYR A 158 -1.62 -14.69 -27.81
N LEU A 159 -1.30 -15.98 -27.67
CA LEU A 159 -0.43 -16.52 -26.64
C LEU A 159 0.91 -16.90 -27.25
N TYR A 160 2.00 -16.36 -26.69
CA TYR A 160 3.37 -16.70 -27.03
C TYR A 160 3.94 -17.63 -25.97
N SER A 161 4.56 -18.74 -26.38
CA SER A 161 5.11 -19.73 -25.45
C SER A 161 6.57 -20.04 -25.76
N ALA A 162 7.43 -19.92 -24.74
CA ALA A 162 8.84 -20.25 -24.80
C ALA A 162 9.05 -21.74 -24.56
N ASP A 163 9.48 -22.45 -25.60
CA ASP A 163 9.70 -23.89 -25.56
C ASP A 163 11.19 -24.22 -25.51
N MET A 164 11.59 -24.68 -24.33
CA MET A 164 12.95 -25.03 -24.01
C MET A 164 13.36 -26.35 -24.66
N GLY A 165 12.43 -27.30 -24.76
CA GLY A 165 12.66 -28.64 -25.28
C GLY A 165 12.75 -28.68 -26.80
N ALA A 166 11.84 -27.97 -27.49
CA ALA A 166 11.85 -27.85 -28.94
C ALA A 166 12.78 -26.74 -29.46
N ASN A 167 13.29 -25.87 -28.58
CA ASN A 167 14.11 -24.69 -28.92
C ASN A 167 13.37 -23.66 -29.81
N LYS A 168 12.10 -23.38 -29.50
CA LYS A 168 11.22 -22.52 -30.31
C LYS A 168 10.38 -21.56 -29.48
N ILE A 169 9.76 -20.60 -30.15
CA ILE A 169 8.68 -19.77 -29.63
C ILE A 169 7.41 -20.11 -30.42
N TRP A 170 6.39 -20.60 -29.74
CA TRP A 170 5.09 -20.91 -30.34
C TRP A 170 4.15 -19.71 -30.28
N THR A 171 3.29 -19.57 -31.29
CA THR A 171 2.21 -18.59 -31.34
C THR A 171 0.88 -19.34 -31.45
N HIS A 172 -0.01 -19.11 -30.50
CA HIS A 172 -1.38 -19.63 -30.52
C HIS A 172 -2.38 -18.48 -30.56
N LYS A 173 -3.52 -18.69 -31.22
CA LYS A 173 -4.66 -17.77 -31.18
C LYS A 173 -5.67 -18.27 -30.15
N LYS A 174 -6.12 -17.37 -29.27
CA LYS A 174 -7.16 -17.62 -28.28
C LYS A 174 -8.53 -17.37 -28.88
N ASP A 175 -9.43 -18.33 -28.70
CA ASP A 175 -10.85 -18.12 -28.94
C ASP A 175 -11.42 -17.17 -27.87
N PRO A 176 -12.08 -16.06 -28.24
CA PRO A 176 -12.56 -15.08 -27.28
C PRO A 176 -13.76 -15.56 -26.46
N GLU A 177 -14.51 -16.56 -26.93
CA GLU A 177 -15.71 -17.07 -26.27
C GLU A 177 -15.38 -18.24 -25.34
N THR A 178 -14.55 -19.18 -25.79
CA THR A 178 -14.24 -20.41 -25.04
C THR A 178 -12.92 -20.32 -24.26
N GLY A 179 -11.98 -19.50 -24.74
CA GLY A 179 -10.61 -19.43 -24.23
C GLY A 179 -9.71 -20.56 -24.73
N GLU A 180 -10.18 -21.41 -25.65
CA GLU A 180 -9.37 -22.46 -26.28
C GLU A 180 -8.30 -21.86 -27.19
N LEU A 181 -7.22 -22.60 -27.40
CA LEU A 181 -6.06 -22.20 -28.19
C LEU A 181 -5.97 -23.00 -29.49
N THR A 182 -5.67 -22.30 -30.58
CA THR A 182 -5.35 -22.90 -31.87
C THR A 182 -3.96 -22.48 -32.29
N LEU A 183 -3.13 -23.44 -32.70
CA LEU A 183 -1.77 -23.16 -33.18
C LEU A 183 -1.82 -22.27 -34.44
N VAL A 184 -1.00 -21.22 -34.43
CA VAL A 184 -0.82 -20.31 -35.57
C VAL A 184 0.50 -20.58 -36.27
N ASP A 185 1.59 -20.57 -35.51
CA ASP A 185 2.94 -20.73 -36.06
C ASP A 185 3.98 -21.02 -34.95
N SER A 186 5.21 -21.28 -35.36
CA SER A 186 6.38 -21.37 -34.49
C SER A 186 7.60 -20.70 -35.11
N VAL A 187 8.49 -20.19 -34.26
CA VAL A 187 9.75 -19.58 -34.70
C VAL A 187 10.91 -20.20 -33.94
N GLU A 188 11.91 -20.69 -34.66
CA GLU A 188 13.14 -21.23 -34.08
C GLU A 188 13.88 -20.17 -33.25
N ALA A 189 14.51 -20.60 -32.15
CA ALA A 189 15.41 -19.72 -31.41
C ALA A 189 16.62 -19.32 -32.28
N PRO A 190 17.27 -18.17 -32.01
CA PRO A 190 18.37 -17.66 -32.83
C PRO A 190 19.57 -18.60 -32.96
N GLY A 191 19.82 -19.43 -31.95
CA GLY A 191 20.88 -20.43 -31.94
C GLY A 191 20.38 -21.81 -31.46
N PRO A 192 21.04 -22.89 -31.90
CA PRO A 192 20.63 -24.28 -31.61
C PRO A 192 20.80 -24.71 -30.14
N GLY A 193 21.30 -23.83 -29.26
CA GLY A 193 21.42 -24.12 -27.83
C GLY A 193 21.06 -22.91 -27.00
N ASP A 194 20.06 -22.17 -27.44
CA ASP A 194 19.50 -21.04 -26.71
C ASP A 194 18.50 -21.51 -25.65
N HIS A 195 17.58 -22.38 -26.06
CA HIS A 195 16.52 -22.95 -25.25
C HIS A 195 15.64 -21.86 -24.60
N PRO A 196 14.67 -21.29 -25.35
CA PRO A 196 13.73 -20.30 -24.83
C PRO A 196 13.03 -20.82 -23.57
N ARG A 197 13.21 -20.14 -22.44
CA ARG A 197 12.59 -20.51 -21.15
C ARG A 197 11.47 -19.56 -20.77
N TRP A 198 11.65 -18.28 -21.06
CA TRP A 198 10.71 -17.24 -20.66
C TRP A 198 10.45 -16.26 -21.80
N VAL A 199 9.23 -15.76 -21.89
CA VAL A 199 8.86 -14.68 -22.80
C VAL A 199 8.12 -13.58 -22.04
N ALA A 200 8.41 -12.35 -22.40
CA ALA A 200 7.71 -11.16 -21.95
C ALA A 200 7.29 -10.34 -23.16
N ILE A 201 6.18 -9.61 -23.05
CA ILE A 201 5.73 -8.68 -24.10
C ILE A 201 5.67 -7.26 -23.55
N HIS A 202 6.01 -6.28 -24.39
CA HIS A 202 5.83 -4.88 -24.06
C HIS A 202 4.32 -4.52 -24.02
N PRO A 203 3.87 -3.59 -23.15
CA PRO A 203 2.47 -3.16 -23.11
C PRO A 203 1.91 -2.60 -24.43
N SER A 204 2.75 -2.12 -25.35
CA SER A 204 2.32 -1.73 -26.72
C SER A 204 1.89 -2.93 -27.58
N GLY A 205 2.38 -4.13 -27.27
CA GLY A 205 2.19 -5.34 -28.07
C GLY A 205 3.14 -5.45 -29.27
N HIS A 206 4.00 -4.47 -29.53
CA HIS A 206 4.87 -4.46 -30.71
C HIS A 206 6.17 -5.27 -30.54
N TYR A 207 6.65 -5.45 -29.31
CA TYR A 207 7.91 -6.17 -29.04
C TYR A 207 7.71 -7.31 -28.05
N LEU A 208 8.35 -8.43 -28.37
CA LEU A 208 8.46 -9.62 -27.52
C LEU A 208 9.93 -9.84 -27.16
N TYR A 209 10.20 -10.10 -25.89
CA TYR A 209 11.52 -10.41 -25.36
C TYR A 209 11.55 -11.87 -24.96
N ALA A 210 12.47 -12.64 -25.55
CA ALA A 210 12.63 -14.06 -25.26
C ALA A 210 13.95 -14.30 -24.53
N LEU A 211 13.85 -14.85 -23.33
CA LEU A 211 14.99 -15.23 -22.51
C LEU A 211 15.39 -16.67 -22.83
N MET A 212 16.68 -16.84 -23.14
CA MET A 212 17.30 -18.09 -23.57
C MET A 212 18.06 -18.69 -22.39
N GLU A 213 17.58 -19.81 -21.82
CA GLU A 213 18.15 -20.41 -20.60
C GLU A 213 19.61 -20.82 -20.80
N ALA A 214 19.87 -21.67 -21.79
CA ALA A 214 21.21 -22.19 -22.08
C ALA A 214 22.07 -21.15 -22.83
N GLY A 215 21.43 -20.28 -23.60
CA GLY A 215 22.08 -19.18 -24.30
C GLY A 215 22.59 -18.07 -23.38
N ASN A 216 22.04 -17.97 -22.15
CA ASN A 216 22.29 -16.89 -21.19
C ASN A 216 22.18 -15.49 -21.80
N ARG A 217 21.15 -15.30 -22.63
CA ARG A 217 20.93 -14.07 -23.39
C ARG A 217 19.44 -13.77 -23.58
N LEU A 218 19.14 -12.49 -23.73
CA LEU A 218 17.83 -11.99 -24.12
C LEU A 218 17.82 -11.72 -25.63
N ALA A 219 16.91 -12.34 -26.36
CA ALA A 219 16.68 -12.07 -27.78
C ALA A 219 15.44 -11.20 -27.97
N VAL A 220 15.52 -10.22 -28.88
CA VAL A 220 14.44 -9.26 -29.12
C VAL A 220 13.72 -9.58 -30.42
N TYR A 221 12.40 -9.61 -30.36
CA TYR A 221 11.51 -9.86 -31.49
C TYR A 221 10.54 -8.68 -31.66
N VAL A 222 10.21 -8.36 -32.90
CA VAL A 222 9.09 -7.49 -33.26
C VAL A 222 7.90 -8.37 -33.63
N ILE A 223 6.69 -8.02 -33.22
CA ILE A 223 5.49 -8.77 -33.61
C ILE A 223 5.03 -8.31 -35.00
N ASP A 224 4.90 -9.25 -35.95
CA ASP A 224 4.32 -8.96 -37.25
C ASP A 224 2.83 -8.60 -37.08
N GLU A 225 2.41 -7.41 -37.48
CA GLU A 225 1.04 -6.93 -37.26
C GLU A 225 -0.05 -7.73 -38.01
N LYS A 226 0.31 -8.46 -39.06
CA LYS A 226 -0.66 -9.23 -39.87
C LYS A 226 -0.77 -10.67 -39.41
N ARG A 227 0.38 -11.30 -39.14
CA ARG A 227 0.48 -12.70 -38.73
C ARG A 227 0.39 -12.87 -37.22
N HIS A 228 0.72 -11.82 -36.46
CA HIS A 228 0.91 -11.84 -35.02
C HIS A 228 2.02 -12.79 -34.55
N VAL A 229 2.94 -13.15 -35.44
CA VAL A 229 4.08 -14.04 -35.17
C VAL A 229 5.32 -13.20 -34.86
N PRO A 230 6.14 -13.56 -33.85
CA PRO A 230 7.35 -12.81 -33.51
C PRO A 230 8.44 -12.97 -34.59
N VAL A 231 9.03 -11.87 -35.03
CA VAL A 231 10.13 -11.82 -36.00
C VAL A 231 11.41 -11.37 -35.29
N PHE A 232 12.45 -12.21 -35.35
CA PHE A 232 13.71 -11.92 -34.66
C PHE A 232 14.41 -10.70 -35.25
N THR A 233 14.67 -9.70 -34.41
CA THR A 233 15.31 -8.43 -34.83
C THR A 233 16.82 -8.53 -35.01
N ARG A 234 17.41 -9.69 -34.71
CA ARG A 234 18.87 -9.92 -34.61
C ARG A 234 19.55 -9.23 -33.43
N LEU A 235 18.80 -8.55 -32.57
CA LEU A 235 19.31 -7.98 -31.33
C LEU A 235 19.33 -9.03 -30.22
N ILE A 236 20.47 -9.14 -29.56
CA ILE A 236 20.71 -10.01 -28.41
C ILE A 236 21.48 -9.25 -27.34
N TYR A 237 21.13 -9.50 -26.07
CA TYR A 237 21.81 -8.92 -24.92
C TYR A 237 22.27 -10.02 -23.95
N PRO A 238 23.49 -9.96 -23.42
CA PRO A 238 23.97 -10.94 -22.46
C PRO A 238 23.24 -10.77 -21.12
N LEU A 239 22.93 -11.88 -20.45
CA LEU A 239 22.33 -11.90 -19.11
C LEU A 239 23.32 -12.30 -18.01
N ILE A 240 24.55 -12.63 -18.41
CA ILE A 240 25.71 -12.85 -17.54
C ILE A 240 26.88 -12.00 -18.06
N PRO A 241 27.83 -11.60 -17.22
CA PRO A 241 29.01 -10.86 -17.65
C PRO A 241 29.76 -11.57 -18.81
N PRO A 242 30.12 -10.85 -19.88
CA PRO A 242 30.90 -11.42 -20.98
C PRO A 242 32.24 -11.99 -20.49
N GLY A 243 32.66 -13.12 -21.04
CA GLY A 243 33.95 -13.75 -20.73
C GLY A 243 33.94 -14.73 -19.55
N LEU A 244 32.80 -14.93 -18.89
CA LEU A 244 32.66 -15.99 -17.88
C LEU A 244 32.72 -17.41 -18.50
N PRO A 245 33.19 -18.42 -17.73
CA PRO A 245 33.37 -19.78 -18.21
C PRO A 245 32.06 -20.45 -18.68
N ALA A 246 32.23 -21.55 -19.44
CA ALA A 246 31.27 -22.23 -20.32
C ALA A 246 29.79 -22.30 -19.90
N ARG A 247 28.93 -22.48 -20.93
CA ARG A 247 27.45 -22.62 -20.91
C ARG A 247 26.86 -23.46 -19.76
N ASN A 248 27.60 -24.41 -19.20
CA ASN A 248 27.13 -25.35 -18.19
C ASN A 248 27.15 -24.80 -16.75
N LYS A 249 27.71 -23.61 -16.50
CA LYS A 249 27.66 -23.00 -15.16
C LYS A 249 26.43 -22.14 -14.89
N TYR A 250 25.76 -21.62 -15.93
CA TYR A 250 24.66 -20.66 -15.76
C TYR A 250 23.43 -21.05 -16.56
N ARG A 251 22.27 -20.67 -16.05
CA ARG A 251 20.97 -20.79 -16.70
C ARG A 251 20.21 -19.49 -16.52
N SER A 252 19.79 -18.83 -17.60
CA SER A 252 18.88 -17.69 -17.45
C SER A 252 17.52 -18.15 -16.93
N ASP A 253 16.86 -17.33 -16.10
CA ASP A 253 15.66 -17.73 -15.35
C ASP A 253 14.37 -17.05 -15.84
N VAL A 254 14.11 -15.79 -15.44
CA VAL A 254 12.88 -15.08 -15.83
C VAL A 254 13.16 -13.69 -16.39
N VAL A 255 12.21 -13.17 -17.15
CA VAL A 255 12.21 -11.78 -17.65
C VAL A 255 10.82 -11.15 -17.49
N PHE A 256 10.77 -9.93 -16.98
CA PHE A 256 9.52 -9.19 -16.75
C PHE A 256 9.67 -7.69 -17.02
N PRO A 257 8.67 -7.07 -17.69
CA PRO A 257 8.59 -5.62 -17.75
C PRO A 257 8.11 -5.06 -16.41
N THR A 258 8.49 -3.83 -16.09
CA THR A 258 7.87 -3.10 -14.98
C THR A 258 6.45 -2.67 -15.36
N GLN A 259 5.67 -2.25 -14.36
CA GLN A 259 4.27 -1.88 -14.53
C GLN A 259 4.05 -0.81 -15.60
N SER A 260 4.96 0.16 -15.73
CA SER A 260 4.86 1.21 -16.76
C SER A 260 5.29 0.76 -18.17
N GLY A 261 5.94 -0.39 -18.30
CA GLY A 261 6.59 -0.82 -19.54
C GLY A 261 7.89 -0.10 -19.87
N LYS A 262 8.39 0.81 -19.04
CA LYS A 262 9.63 1.57 -19.33
C LYS A 262 10.91 0.79 -19.06
N TYR A 263 10.84 -0.27 -18.28
CA TYR A 263 11.99 -1.06 -17.89
C TYR A 263 11.70 -2.54 -18.00
N LEU A 264 12.76 -3.32 -18.20
CA LEU A 264 12.74 -4.77 -18.24
C LEU A 264 13.77 -5.30 -17.24
N PHE A 265 13.40 -6.27 -16.42
CA PHE A 265 14.33 -7.00 -15.56
C PHE A 265 14.43 -8.45 -16.01
N ALA A 266 15.65 -8.97 -16.05
CA ALA A 266 15.91 -10.37 -16.36
C ALA A 266 16.95 -10.94 -15.41
N THR A 267 16.85 -12.22 -15.07
CA THR A 267 17.79 -12.89 -14.16
C THR A 267 18.42 -14.12 -14.79
N ALA A 268 19.59 -14.47 -14.28
CA ALA A 268 20.26 -15.74 -14.54
C ALA A 268 20.78 -16.33 -13.24
N ARG A 269 20.70 -17.65 -13.11
CA ARG A 269 21.14 -18.40 -11.95
C ARG A 269 22.38 -19.23 -12.27
N SER A 270 23.18 -19.50 -11.25
CA SER A 270 24.32 -20.42 -11.34
C SER A 270 23.86 -21.84 -11.01
N ASN A 271 24.54 -22.83 -11.59
CA ASN A 271 24.36 -24.25 -11.29
C ASN A 271 25.19 -24.72 -10.09
N HIS A 272 25.96 -23.82 -9.48
CA HIS A 272 26.78 -24.10 -8.33
C HIS A 272 26.63 -22.99 -7.29
N ASP A 273 26.52 -23.41 -6.03
CA ASP A 273 26.26 -22.53 -4.87
C ASP A 273 27.44 -21.61 -4.54
N ASP A 274 28.64 -21.92 -5.05
CA ASP A 274 29.88 -21.15 -4.85
C ASP A 274 30.01 -19.95 -5.80
N VAL A 275 29.05 -19.75 -6.72
CA VAL A 275 29.07 -18.66 -7.69
C VAL A 275 27.73 -17.96 -7.73
N HIS A 276 27.77 -16.62 -7.71
CA HIS A 276 26.58 -15.77 -7.80
C HIS A 276 25.84 -15.91 -9.14
N GLY A 277 24.51 -15.82 -9.09
CA GLY A 277 23.67 -15.49 -10.23
C GLY A 277 23.78 -14.00 -10.60
N TYR A 278 22.93 -13.57 -11.53
CA TYR A 278 22.92 -12.20 -12.05
C TYR A 278 21.51 -11.67 -12.25
N ILE A 279 21.35 -10.36 -12.05
CA ILE A 279 20.17 -9.57 -12.42
C ILE A 279 20.59 -8.48 -13.40
N SER A 280 19.85 -8.37 -14.49
CA SER A 280 20.03 -7.39 -15.56
C SER A 280 18.82 -6.47 -15.64
N ALA A 281 19.05 -5.20 -15.95
CA ALA A 281 17.99 -4.23 -16.22
C ALA A 281 18.18 -3.58 -17.59
N PHE A 282 17.07 -3.26 -18.25
CA PHE A 282 17.05 -2.60 -19.56
C PHE A 282 16.09 -1.43 -19.53
N ARG A 283 16.42 -0.37 -20.26
CA ARG A 283 15.49 0.73 -20.55
C ARG A 283 14.78 0.43 -21.88
N LEU A 284 13.47 0.58 -21.88
CA LEU A 284 12.60 0.38 -23.04
C LEU A 284 12.10 1.73 -23.56
N GLY A 285 12.06 1.87 -24.88
CA GLY A 285 11.42 2.99 -25.56
C GLY A 285 9.89 2.83 -25.54
N PRO A 286 9.14 3.89 -25.92
CA PRO A 286 7.67 3.89 -25.86
C PRO A 286 7.01 2.80 -26.71
N GLU A 287 7.67 2.37 -27.79
CA GLU A 287 7.18 1.30 -28.65
C GLU A 287 7.58 -0.10 -28.15
N GLY A 288 8.52 -0.20 -27.22
CA GLY A 288 9.06 -1.45 -26.68
C GLY A 288 10.44 -1.84 -27.20
N ASN A 289 11.07 -1.06 -28.07
CA ASN A 289 12.47 -1.30 -28.44
C ASN A 289 13.38 -1.15 -27.20
N ILE A 290 14.41 -1.97 -27.07
CA ILE A 290 15.43 -1.80 -26.03
C ILE A 290 16.32 -0.61 -26.41
N GLU A 291 16.37 0.42 -25.57
CA GLU A 291 17.24 1.59 -25.77
C GLU A 291 18.66 1.31 -25.27
N LYS A 292 18.77 0.69 -24.10
CA LYS A 292 20.06 0.29 -23.51
C LYS A 292 19.88 -0.78 -22.44
N GLN A 293 20.91 -1.60 -22.27
CA GLN A 293 21.11 -2.40 -21.06
C GLN A 293 21.75 -1.51 -20.00
N LEU A 294 21.07 -1.35 -18.86
CA LEU A 294 21.49 -0.46 -17.78
C LEU A 294 22.64 -1.06 -16.98
N PHE A 295 22.51 -2.32 -16.58
CA PHE A 295 23.51 -3.04 -15.80
C PHE A 295 23.33 -4.56 -15.88
N ILE A 296 24.36 -5.27 -15.44
CA ILE A 296 24.35 -6.69 -15.07
C ILE A 296 25.03 -6.78 -13.70
N ASN A 297 24.26 -7.03 -12.65
CA ASN A 297 24.76 -7.06 -11.27
C ASN A 297 24.68 -8.49 -10.71
N PRO A 298 25.66 -8.92 -9.90
CA PRO A 298 25.58 -10.21 -9.22
C PRO A 298 24.42 -10.20 -8.19
N THR A 299 23.74 -11.34 -8.04
CA THR A 299 22.74 -11.58 -6.99
C THR A 299 23.39 -12.13 -5.72
N SER A 300 22.68 -12.10 -4.59
CA SER A 300 23.23 -12.51 -3.28
C SER A 300 23.79 -13.93 -3.25
N THR A 301 23.22 -14.85 -4.03
CA THR A 301 23.56 -16.28 -4.11
C THR A 301 23.56 -16.74 -5.57
N SER A 302 23.73 -18.05 -5.82
CA SER A 302 23.54 -18.65 -7.14
C SER A 302 22.13 -18.45 -7.69
N GLY A 303 21.13 -18.29 -6.82
CA GLY A 303 19.72 -18.33 -7.17
C GLY A 303 19.08 -19.71 -7.04
N GLY A 304 19.86 -20.76 -6.82
CA GLY A 304 19.38 -22.14 -6.73
C GLY A 304 18.58 -22.54 -7.98
N HIS A 305 17.35 -23.05 -7.79
CA HIS A 305 16.35 -23.31 -8.81
C HIS A 305 15.55 -22.08 -9.27
N SER A 306 15.65 -20.96 -8.55
CA SER A 306 14.91 -19.72 -8.79
C SER A 306 15.82 -18.59 -9.29
N ASN A 307 16.13 -17.58 -8.46
CA ASN A 307 16.51 -16.24 -8.88
C ASN A 307 15.40 -15.48 -9.60
N ALA A 308 14.14 -15.85 -9.37
CA ALA A 308 13.00 -15.27 -10.03
C ALA A 308 12.77 -13.83 -9.54
N VAL A 309 12.94 -12.86 -10.46
CA VAL A 309 12.56 -11.46 -10.21
C VAL A 309 11.07 -11.26 -10.46
N SER A 310 10.44 -10.45 -9.62
CA SER A 310 9.01 -10.13 -9.69
C SER A 310 8.82 -8.62 -9.47
N PRO A 311 8.75 -7.83 -10.55
CA PRO A 311 8.35 -6.42 -10.46
C PRO A 311 6.95 -6.30 -9.86
N CYS A 312 6.78 -5.38 -8.91
CA CYS A 312 5.49 -5.19 -8.26
C CYS A 312 4.52 -4.43 -9.16
N ASP A 313 3.28 -4.89 -9.27
CA ASP A 313 2.30 -4.30 -10.21
C ASP A 313 1.67 -2.99 -9.74
N TRP A 314 2.03 -2.48 -8.55
CA TRP A 314 1.61 -1.16 -8.07
C TRP A 314 2.63 -0.04 -8.31
N SER A 315 3.88 -0.36 -8.68
CA SER A 315 4.94 0.63 -8.91
C SER A 315 6.13 0.03 -9.64
N ASP A 316 6.78 0.81 -10.49
CA ASP A 316 8.10 0.46 -11.06
C ASP A 316 9.22 0.44 -10.01
N GLU A 317 8.99 1.04 -8.85
CA GLU A 317 9.99 1.24 -7.81
C GLU A 317 10.36 -0.04 -7.07
N TRP A 318 9.49 -1.04 -7.04
CA TRP A 318 9.66 -2.21 -6.18
C TRP A 318 9.73 -3.49 -7.01
N LEU A 319 10.68 -4.35 -6.65
CA LEU A 319 10.80 -5.70 -7.20
C LEU A 319 11.24 -6.67 -6.11
N ALA A 320 10.62 -7.85 -6.12
CA ALA A 320 11.03 -8.97 -5.28
C ALA A 320 11.99 -9.88 -6.04
N LEU A 321 12.87 -10.56 -5.32
CA LEU A 321 13.72 -11.63 -5.84
C LEU A 321 13.70 -12.80 -4.86
N CYS A 322 13.48 -14.01 -5.39
CA CYS A 322 13.45 -15.24 -4.60
C CYS A 322 14.67 -16.12 -4.88
N ASP A 323 15.08 -16.87 -3.87
CA ASP A 323 16.16 -17.85 -3.94
C ASP A 323 15.86 -19.03 -3.02
N ASP A 324 16.17 -20.23 -3.49
CA ASP A 324 16.04 -21.48 -2.72
C ASP A 324 17.37 -22.15 -2.38
N GLN A 325 18.52 -21.51 -2.66
CA GLN A 325 19.82 -21.95 -2.16
C GLN A 325 19.89 -21.75 -0.65
N ASP A 326 19.72 -20.50 -0.21
CA ASP A 326 19.71 -20.10 1.19
C ASP A 326 18.28 -19.96 1.73
N GLY A 327 17.29 -19.89 0.82
CA GLY A 327 15.87 -19.78 1.16
C GLY A 327 15.53 -18.36 1.62
N PHE A 328 15.45 -17.41 0.70
CA PHE A 328 15.12 -16.02 1.02
C PHE A 328 14.20 -15.35 0.02
N VAL A 329 13.63 -14.24 0.48
CA VAL A 329 13.03 -13.22 -0.38
C VAL A 329 13.72 -11.89 -0.09
N GLU A 330 14.18 -11.23 -1.15
CA GLU A 330 14.73 -9.88 -1.10
C GLU A 330 13.78 -8.91 -1.78
N MET A 331 13.63 -7.71 -1.21
CA MET A 331 13.01 -6.58 -1.87
C MET A 331 14.08 -5.58 -2.27
N TYR A 332 14.00 -5.14 -3.51
CA TYR A 332 14.84 -4.11 -4.06
C TYR A 332 14.01 -2.87 -4.41
N ARG A 333 14.65 -1.72 -4.26
CA ARG A 333 14.19 -0.44 -4.76
C ARG A 333 14.91 -0.13 -6.06
N PHE A 334 14.15 0.13 -7.12
CA PHE A 334 14.65 0.64 -8.37
C PHE A 334 14.30 2.11 -8.52
N LYS A 335 15.32 2.97 -8.52
CA LYS A 335 15.14 4.41 -8.59
C LYS A 335 16.33 5.05 -9.30
N ASP A 336 16.05 6.01 -10.18
CA ASP A 336 17.08 6.73 -10.95
C ASP A 336 18.00 5.75 -11.72
N GLU A 337 17.42 4.66 -12.21
CA GLU A 337 18.10 3.54 -12.91
C GLU A 337 19.12 2.75 -12.08
N LEU A 338 19.10 2.95 -10.77
CA LEU A 338 19.90 2.21 -9.81
C LEU A 338 19.02 1.22 -9.05
N LEU A 339 19.59 0.05 -8.79
CA LEU A 339 18.94 -1.03 -8.08
C LEU A 339 19.63 -1.25 -6.74
N ALA A 340 18.90 -1.11 -5.64
CA ALA A 340 19.41 -1.30 -4.29
C ALA A 340 18.51 -2.23 -3.48
N ARG A 341 19.08 -3.25 -2.84
CA ARG A 341 18.36 -4.09 -1.89
C ARG A 341 17.96 -3.25 -0.67
N VAL A 342 16.69 -3.26 -0.32
CA VAL A 342 16.17 -2.52 0.83
C VAL A 342 15.73 -3.40 1.98
N ALA A 343 15.32 -4.63 1.70
CA ALA A 343 14.87 -5.58 2.73
C ALA A 343 15.17 -7.02 2.31
N ARG A 344 15.29 -7.89 3.29
CA ARG A 344 15.46 -9.34 3.12
C ARG A 344 14.79 -10.07 4.27
N VAL A 345 14.17 -11.22 3.98
CA VAL A 345 13.78 -12.20 5.00
C VAL A 345 14.27 -13.58 4.57
N ASP A 346 14.97 -14.25 5.48
CA ASP A 346 15.40 -15.64 5.32
C ASP A 346 14.34 -16.56 5.93
N ILE A 347 13.93 -17.56 5.16
CA ILE A 347 12.99 -18.61 5.57
C ILE A 347 13.69 -19.93 5.23
N PRO A 348 14.47 -20.49 6.17
CA PRO A 348 15.33 -21.65 5.94
C PRO A 348 14.51 -22.96 5.94
N GLU A 349 13.46 -23.00 5.12
CA GLU A 349 12.69 -24.19 4.84
C GLU A 349 13.13 -24.79 3.52
N LYS A 350 13.23 -26.12 3.49
CA LYS A 350 13.73 -26.83 2.31
C LYS A 350 12.89 -26.49 1.08
N GLY A 351 13.55 -25.97 0.05
CA GLY A 351 12.94 -25.60 -1.22
C GLY A 351 12.09 -24.34 -1.16
N PHE A 352 12.08 -23.56 -0.07
CA PHE A 352 11.45 -22.24 -0.06
C PHE A 352 12.13 -21.30 -1.06
N GLY A 353 11.36 -20.45 -1.74
CA GLY A 353 11.92 -19.36 -2.56
C GLY A 353 11.81 -19.56 -4.06
N MET A 354 10.69 -20.08 -4.56
CA MET A 354 10.52 -20.33 -6.00
C MET A 354 10.11 -19.11 -6.82
N ASN A 355 8.97 -18.49 -6.54
CA ASN A 355 8.58 -17.20 -7.12
C ASN A 355 7.70 -16.43 -6.15
N ALA A 356 7.76 -15.10 -6.22
CA ALA A 356 6.90 -14.21 -5.44
C ALA A 356 5.83 -13.58 -6.34
N ILE A 357 4.58 -13.60 -5.86
CA ILE A 357 3.49 -12.82 -6.45
C ILE A 357 3.04 -11.76 -5.46
N CYS A 358 2.93 -10.52 -5.93
CA CYS A 358 2.73 -9.38 -5.06
C CYS A 358 1.24 -8.96 -5.02
N ILE A 359 0.70 -8.71 -3.83
CA ILE A 359 -0.63 -8.14 -3.62
C ILE A 359 -0.48 -6.77 -2.93
N PRO A 360 -0.89 -5.65 -3.57
CA PRO A 360 -0.95 -4.38 -2.89
C PRO A 360 -2.02 -4.46 -1.79
N LEU A 361 -1.90 -3.64 -0.75
CA LEU A 361 -2.89 -3.57 0.31
C LEU A 361 -4.30 -3.34 -0.28
N LEU A 362 -5.15 -4.36 -0.24
CA LEU A 362 -6.59 -4.12 -0.16
C LEU A 362 -6.81 -3.41 1.17
N SER A 363 -7.37 -2.20 1.17
CA SER A 363 -7.76 -1.50 2.40
C SER A 363 -8.86 -2.30 3.13
N LEU A 364 -8.47 -3.33 3.86
CA LEU A 364 -9.33 -4.18 4.67
C LEU A 364 -9.07 -3.85 6.13
N SER A 365 -9.53 -2.68 6.59
CA SER A 365 -9.87 -2.51 8.02
C SER A 365 -10.73 -1.29 8.39
N SER A 366 -10.85 -0.23 7.58
CA SER A 366 -11.73 0.91 7.95
C SER A 366 -12.91 1.11 7.01
N ALA A 367 -12.72 0.84 5.71
CA ALA A 367 -13.75 1.09 4.71
C ALA A 367 -14.86 0.03 4.71
N ALA A 368 -14.61 -1.20 5.15
CA ALA A 368 -15.63 -2.26 5.24
C ALA A 368 -16.60 -2.02 6.42
N LEU A 369 -16.09 -1.50 7.54
CA LEU A 369 -16.89 -1.16 8.71
C LEU A 369 -17.82 0.04 8.39
N ILE A 370 -17.29 1.08 7.74
CA ILE A 370 -18.06 2.25 7.29
C ILE A 370 -19.06 1.87 6.18
N ARG A 371 -18.67 0.98 5.24
CA ARG A 371 -19.58 0.46 4.19
C ARG A 371 -20.80 -0.25 4.77
N ASN A 372 -20.61 -1.10 5.79
CA ASN A 372 -21.69 -1.82 6.44
C ASN A 372 -22.55 -0.92 7.36
N LEU A 373 -21.98 0.14 7.93
CA LEU A 373 -22.71 1.11 8.75
C LEU A 373 -23.59 2.08 7.93
N PHE A 374 -23.25 2.36 6.66
CA PHE A 374 -23.92 3.39 5.85
C PHE A 374 -24.54 2.92 4.52
N GLY A 375 -24.47 1.63 4.18
CA GLY A 375 -25.21 1.07 3.03
C GLY A 375 -24.80 1.64 1.66
N LEU A 376 -23.53 1.98 1.46
CA LEU A 376 -23.03 2.59 0.21
C LEU A 376 -22.60 1.52 -0.82
N PRO A 377 -22.83 1.74 -2.13
CA PRO A 377 -22.48 0.79 -3.19
C PRO A 377 -20.96 0.65 -3.42
N SER A 378 -20.56 -0.48 -4.02
CA SER A 378 -19.15 -0.83 -4.27
C SER A 378 -18.53 0.02 -5.39
N PHE A 379 -17.50 0.81 -5.07
CA PHE A 379 -16.65 1.48 -6.06
C PHE A 379 -15.24 0.86 -6.07
N GLY A 380 -14.62 0.80 -7.26
CA GLY A 380 -13.34 0.11 -7.52
C GLY A 380 -12.10 0.73 -6.83
N SER A 381 -11.02 -0.04 -6.77
CA SER A 381 -9.79 0.29 -6.02
C SER A 381 -9.01 1.52 -6.52
N SER A 382 -9.12 1.90 -7.80
CA SER A 382 -8.47 3.13 -8.33
C SER A 382 -9.16 4.43 -7.87
N MET A 383 -10.44 4.35 -7.50
CA MET A 383 -11.17 5.48 -6.92
C MET A 383 -10.83 5.69 -5.44
N ALA A 384 -10.41 4.65 -4.70
CA ALA A 384 -10.14 4.77 -3.28
C ALA A 384 -8.79 5.47 -2.96
N SER A 385 -7.75 5.21 -3.75
CA SER A 385 -6.44 5.87 -3.61
C SER A 385 -6.49 7.33 -4.07
N SER A 386 -7.20 7.60 -5.15
CA SER A 386 -7.49 8.98 -5.59
C SER A 386 -8.40 9.70 -4.60
N ALA A 387 -9.39 9.01 -4.02
CA ALA A 387 -10.26 9.57 -2.98
C ALA A 387 -9.50 9.90 -1.69
N LEU A 388 -8.58 9.06 -1.20
CA LEU A 388 -7.78 9.34 0.01
C LEU A 388 -6.77 10.48 -0.21
N ALA A 389 -6.12 10.52 -1.37
CA ALA A 389 -5.25 11.64 -1.75
C ALA A 389 -6.04 12.95 -1.85
N THR A 390 -7.25 12.88 -2.43
CA THR A 390 -8.20 14.00 -2.48
C THR A 390 -8.66 14.38 -1.06
N LEU A 391 -8.98 13.41 -0.20
CA LEU A 391 -9.43 13.62 1.18
C LEU A 391 -8.36 14.35 2.01
N ARG A 392 -7.08 14.03 1.81
CA ARG A 392 -5.96 14.72 2.46
C ARG A 392 -5.80 16.16 1.95
N GLN A 393 -5.93 16.38 0.64
CA GLN A 393 -5.88 17.73 0.06
C GLN A 393 -6.97 18.65 0.62
N TRP A 394 -8.12 18.10 0.98
CA TRP A 394 -9.28 18.84 1.46
C TRP A 394 -9.53 18.72 2.97
N ALA A 395 -8.66 18.03 3.73
CA ALA A 395 -8.88 17.79 5.16
C ALA A 395 -9.01 19.07 6.00
N PHE A 396 -8.34 20.17 5.60
CA PHE A 396 -8.40 21.47 6.28
C PHE A 396 -9.77 22.17 6.14
N VAL A 397 -10.62 21.73 5.21
CA VAL A 397 -11.96 22.31 4.98
C VAL A 397 -12.87 22.08 6.18
N LEU A 398 -12.80 20.90 6.81
CA LEU A 398 -13.65 20.57 7.95
C LEU A 398 -13.47 21.54 9.13
N PRO A 399 -12.25 21.79 9.65
CA PRO A 399 -12.08 22.79 10.70
C PRO A 399 -12.37 24.22 10.24
N THR A 400 -12.25 24.50 8.93
CA THR A 400 -12.64 25.81 8.38
C THR A 400 -14.16 26.01 8.46
N ILE A 401 -14.95 24.98 8.14
CA ILE A 401 -16.41 25.02 8.32
C ILE A 401 -16.75 25.17 9.80
N THR A 402 -16.05 24.45 10.69
CA THR A 402 -16.22 24.60 12.15
C THR A 402 -16.01 26.05 12.58
N VAL A 403 -14.86 26.66 12.26
CA VAL A 403 -14.55 28.04 12.65
C VAL A 403 -15.50 29.05 12.02
N ALA A 404 -15.80 28.91 10.72
CA ALA A 404 -16.65 29.86 10.00
C ALA A 404 -18.07 29.86 10.54
N SER A 405 -18.68 28.68 10.73
CA SER A 405 -20.04 28.58 11.26
C SER A 405 -20.12 29.01 12.73
N TRP A 406 -19.09 28.73 13.54
CA TRP A 406 -18.99 29.17 14.93
C TRP A 406 -18.90 30.69 15.05
N LEU A 407 -17.95 31.33 14.33
CA LEU A 407 -17.77 32.78 14.38
C LEU A 407 -18.96 33.53 13.77
N ALA A 408 -19.57 33.02 12.70
CA ALA A 408 -20.78 33.62 12.12
C ALA A 408 -21.94 33.63 13.11
N MET A 409 -22.12 32.52 13.85
CA MET A 409 -23.12 32.42 14.91
C MET A 409 -22.86 33.42 16.04
N LEU A 410 -21.64 33.48 16.56
CA LEU A 410 -21.28 34.41 17.64
C LEU A 410 -21.45 35.87 17.21
N ALA A 411 -21.01 36.22 16.00
CA ALA A 411 -21.17 37.56 15.45
C ALA A 411 -22.65 37.94 15.29
N ALA A 412 -23.50 37.01 14.82
CA ALA A 412 -24.92 37.25 14.67
C ALA A 412 -25.63 37.43 16.03
N LEU A 413 -25.33 36.57 17.01
CA LEU A 413 -25.89 36.70 18.36
C LEU A 413 -25.46 38.02 19.02
N PHE A 414 -24.16 38.34 18.99
CA PHE A 414 -23.64 39.58 19.56
C PHE A 414 -24.22 40.82 18.87
N SER A 415 -24.22 40.84 17.54
CA SER A 415 -24.75 41.98 16.77
C SER A 415 -26.24 42.16 17.02
N SER A 416 -27.02 41.08 17.07
CA SER A 416 -28.44 41.15 17.37
C SER A 416 -28.72 41.70 18.75
N TRP A 417 -27.95 41.27 19.76
CA TRP A 417 -28.10 41.78 21.13
C TRP A 417 -27.73 43.27 21.22
N TYR A 418 -26.58 43.65 20.68
CA TYR A 418 -26.10 45.03 20.72
C TYR A 418 -26.99 46.00 19.93
N THR A 419 -27.37 45.64 18.70
CA THR A 419 -28.24 46.50 17.85
C THR A 419 -29.67 46.61 18.35
N SER A 420 -30.13 45.65 19.16
CA SER A 420 -31.44 45.72 19.83
C SER A 420 -31.40 46.56 21.10
N GLY A 421 -30.28 47.22 21.42
CA GLY A 421 -30.14 48.05 22.62
C GLY A 421 -29.93 47.25 23.91
N GLU A 422 -29.25 46.10 23.83
CA GLU A 422 -28.91 45.26 24.99
C GLU A 422 -30.17 44.83 25.78
N PRO A 423 -31.14 44.16 25.12
CA PRO A 423 -32.40 43.80 25.75
C PRO A 423 -32.18 42.78 26.87
N ARG A 424 -32.98 42.92 27.93
CA ARG A 424 -32.98 42.00 29.07
C ARG A 424 -33.80 40.75 28.77
N TYR A 425 -33.25 39.57 29.02
CA TYR A 425 -33.90 38.29 28.75
C TYR A 425 -34.47 37.63 30.02
N VAL A 426 -35.48 36.77 29.84
CA VAL A 426 -36.17 36.07 30.96
C VAL A 426 -35.24 35.09 31.70
N SER A 427 -34.19 34.62 31.04
CA SER A 427 -33.21 33.70 31.61
C SER A 427 -32.08 34.40 32.39
N GLU A 428 -32.03 35.73 32.38
CA GLU A 428 -31.01 36.52 33.07
C GLU A 428 -31.37 36.73 34.55
N GLU A 429 -30.33 36.78 35.39
CA GLU A 429 -30.47 37.09 36.81
C GLU A 429 -30.78 38.58 37.04
N ASP A 430 -31.34 38.93 38.21
CA ASP A 430 -31.86 40.28 38.45
C ASP A 430 -30.84 41.41 38.36
N THR A 431 -29.57 41.09 38.61
CA THR A 431 -28.45 42.03 38.62
C THR A 431 -27.63 41.99 37.34
N GLN A 432 -27.99 41.15 36.36
CA GLN A 432 -27.24 40.94 35.14
C GLN A 432 -27.55 42.04 34.10
N LYS A 433 -26.49 42.56 33.48
CA LYS A 433 -26.51 43.56 32.41
C LYS A 433 -25.94 43.02 31.10
N ILE A 434 -25.01 42.07 31.18
CA ILE A 434 -24.39 41.45 30.01
C ILE A 434 -25.00 40.07 29.81
N ALA A 435 -25.61 39.84 28.65
CA ALA A 435 -26.25 38.57 28.32
C ALA A 435 -25.23 37.44 28.12
N PHE A 436 -25.53 36.24 28.64
CA PHE A 436 -24.83 35.03 28.20
C PHE A 436 -25.23 34.70 26.75
N ILE A 437 -24.37 33.95 26.06
CA ILE A 437 -24.63 33.50 24.68
C ILE A 437 -25.92 32.68 24.64
N SER A 438 -26.15 31.85 25.67
CA SER A 438 -27.35 31.04 25.81
C SER A 438 -28.63 31.87 26.00
N ASP A 439 -28.54 33.06 26.61
CA ASP A 439 -29.70 33.93 26.84
C ASP A 439 -30.24 34.46 25.51
N ILE A 440 -29.34 34.92 24.64
CA ILE A 440 -29.64 35.38 23.29
C ILE A 440 -30.08 34.20 22.42
N GLY A 441 -29.35 33.08 22.50
CA GLY A 441 -29.59 31.85 21.73
C GLY A 441 -30.90 31.14 22.08
N ALA A 442 -31.55 31.47 23.20
CA ALA A 442 -32.86 30.94 23.57
C ALA A 442 -34.03 31.66 22.88
N GLN A 443 -33.79 32.80 22.24
CA GLN A 443 -34.82 33.69 21.69
C GLN A 443 -35.09 33.45 20.20
N THR A 444 -35.36 34.51 19.44
CA THR A 444 -35.66 34.51 18.01
C THR A 444 -34.55 33.86 17.17
N LEU A 445 -33.28 33.97 17.59
CA LEU A 445 -32.13 33.37 16.91
C LEU A 445 -31.86 31.91 17.27
N LYS A 446 -32.75 31.25 18.02
CA LYS A 446 -32.60 29.84 18.38
C LYS A 446 -32.38 28.90 17.18
N PRO A 447 -33.09 29.03 16.04
CA PRO A 447 -32.81 28.18 14.87
C PRO A 447 -31.40 28.37 14.33
N LEU A 448 -30.88 29.60 14.33
CA LEU A 448 -29.50 29.89 13.92
C LEU A 448 -28.52 29.24 14.90
N PHE A 449 -28.76 29.38 16.20
CA PHE A 449 -27.93 28.81 17.26
C PHE A 449 -27.83 27.28 17.15
N ILE A 450 -28.96 26.59 16.94
CA ILE A 450 -28.99 25.14 16.72
C ILE A 450 -28.25 24.76 15.44
N THR A 451 -28.51 25.46 14.33
CA THR A 451 -27.98 25.10 13.01
C THR A 451 -26.47 25.26 12.95
N CYS A 452 -25.95 26.41 13.37
CA CYS A 452 -24.52 26.69 13.34
C CYS A 452 -23.75 25.84 14.35
N THR A 453 -24.32 25.58 15.54
CA THR A 453 -23.72 24.66 16.51
C THR A 453 -23.66 23.24 15.96
N SER A 454 -24.75 22.76 15.34
CA SER A 454 -24.79 21.42 14.73
C SER A 454 -23.78 21.28 13.60
N LEU A 455 -23.68 22.29 12.71
CA LEU A 455 -22.71 22.30 11.63
C LEU A 455 -21.26 22.34 12.15
N SER A 456 -21.01 23.14 13.20
CA SER A 456 -19.69 23.22 13.84
C SER A 456 -19.28 21.87 14.44
N MET A 457 -20.19 21.26 15.19
CA MET A 457 -19.89 20.03 15.94
C MET A 457 -19.79 18.79 15.05
N THR A 458 -20.61 18.69 14.00
CA THR A 458 -20.54 17.60 13.02
C THR A 458 -19.26 17.63 12.17
N THR A 459 -18.64 18.79 12.01
CA THR A 459 -17.33 18.93 11.32
C THR A 459 -16.14 18.84 12.27
N TYR A 460 -16.30 19.21 13.53
CA TYR A 460 -15.27 19.09 14.58
C TYR A 460 -14.84 17.64 14.86
N ILE A 461 -15.80 16.72 14.96
CA ILE A 461 -15.55 15.30 15.25
C ILE A 461 -14.67 14.63 14.16
N PRO A 462 -15.03 14.69 12.85
CA PRO A 462 -14.19 14.11 11.81
C PRO A 462 -12.86 14.86 11.64
N THR A 463 -12.81 16.17 11.93
CA THR A 463 -11.52 16.91 11.99
C THR A 463 -10.58 16.25 13.00
N THR A 464 -11.05 16.03 14.23
CA THR A 464 -10.24 15.43 15.31
C THR A 464 -9.77 14.02 14.93
N THR A 465 -10.65 13.23 14.30
CA THR A 465 -10.31 11.88 13.82
C THR A 465 -9.25 11.91 12.73
N LEU A 466 -9.43 12.75 11.71
CA LEU A 466 -8.47 12.91 10.61
C LEU A 466 -7.13 13.47 11.09
N TYR A 467 -7.16 14.33 12.10
CA TYR A 467 -5.96 14.85 12.75
C TYR A 467 -5.10 13.70 13.30
N PHE A 468 -5.71 12.72 13.99
CA PHE A 468 -5.01 11.52 14.42
C PHE A 468 -4.58 10.64 13.25
N VAL A 469 -5.43 10.42 12.24
CA VAL A 469 -5.09 9.56 11.09
C VAL A 469 -3.87 10.08 10.34
N TYR A 470 -3.81 11.38 10.05
CA TYR A 470 -2.70 11.97 9.28
C TYR A 470 -1.42 12.20 10.08
N LEU A 471 -1.52 12.22 11.42
CA LEU A 471 -0.37 12.43 12.30
C LEU A 471 0.05 11.16 13.06
N SER A 472 -0.69 10.05 12.96
CA SER A 472 -0.34 8.78 13.60
C SER A 472 0.85 8.10 12.92
N PRO A 473 1.76 7.50 13.71
CA PRO A 473 2.93 6.83 13.19
C PRO A 473 2.57 5.41 12.74
N ALA A 474 2.41 5.20 11.43
CA ALA A 474 2.71 3.88 10.88
C ALA A 474 4.24 3.64 10.86
N SER A 475 5.06 4.70 10.86
CA SER A 475 6.48 4.65 10.43
C SER A 475 7.57 4.87 11.48
N THR A 476 7.28 5.28 12.73
CA THR A 476 8.38 5.62 13.69
C THR A 476 8.85 4.49 14.60
N ASP A 477 8.04 3.47 14.93
CA ASP A 477 8.53 2.41 15.85
C ASP A 477 9.36 1.34 15.10
N ALA A 478 9.33 1.34 13.76
CA ALA A 478 10.17 0.46 12.93
C ALA A 478 11.66 0.86 12.96
N ILE A 479 11.95 2.14 13.21
CA ILE A 479 13.34 2.64 13.30
C ILE A 479 13.96 2.28 14.66
N ALA A 480 13.17 2.20 15.75
CA ALA A 480 13.69 1.95 17.10
C ALA A 480 13.80 0.46 17.49
N GLY A 481 13.13 -0.45 16.77
CA GLY A 481 13.14 -1.89 17.04
C GLY A 481 14.36 -2.63 16.47
N ALA A 482 15.13 -1.99 15.59
CA ALA A 482 16.22 -2.62 14.83
C ALA A 482 17.56 -2.78 15.59
N SER A 483 17.64 -2.44 16.88
CA SER A 483 18.95 -2.35 17.57
C SER A 483 19.05 -2.83 19.03
N SER A 484 18.13 -3.65 19.57
CA SER A 484 18.39 -4.25 20.89
C SER A 484 17.81 -5.65 21.10
N SER A 485 18.70 -6.64 21.20
CA SER A 485 18.48 -7.92 21.86
C SER A 485 18.67 -7.75 23.38
N SER A 486 17.59 -7.47 24.12
CA SER A 486 17.48 -7.82 25.55
C SER A 486 16.16 -7.37 26.17
N THR A 487 15.49 -8.30 26.86
CA THR A 487 14.45 -8.12 27.89
C THR A 487 13.15 -7.42 27.48
N VAL A 488 12.12 -8.24 27.23
CA VAL A 488 10.70 -7.91 27.37
C VAL A 488 10.44 -7.44 28.82
N SER A 489 9.89 -6.23 29.02
CA SER A 489 9.00 -5.93 30.17
C SER A 489 8.39 -4.51 30.21
N SER A 490 8.81 -3.50 29.44
CA SER A 490 8.30 -2.12 29.64
C SER A 490 7.89 -1.34 28.37
N LYS A 491 8.34 -1.76 27.18
CA LYS A 491 8.15 -0.98 25.94
C LYS A 491 6.79 -1.16 25.23
N SER A 492 5.96 -2.16 25.58
CA SER A 492 4.69 -2.42 24.87
C SER A 492 3.53 -1.50 25.29
N VAL A 493 3.56 -0.99 26.52
CA VAL A 493 2.47 -0.18 27.08
C VAL A 493 2.48 1.23 26.47
N HIS A 494 3.66 1.87 26.34
CA HIS A 494 3.77 3.24 25.80
C HIS A 494 3.33 3.36 24.32
N SER A 495 3.56 2.30 23.53
CA SER A 495 3.16 2.24 22.11
C SER A 495 1.63 2.10 21.96
N LEU A 496 0.96 1.31 22.79
CA LEU A 496 -0.51 1.17 22.74
C LEU A 496 -1.24 2.46 23.17
N TRP A 497 -0.76 3.12 24.23
CA TRP A 497 -1.38 4.36 24.72
C TRP A 497 -1.32 5.49 23.69
N THR A 498 -0.16 5.65 23.04
CA THR A 498 0.04 6.70 22.04
C THR A 498 -0.57 6.36 20.68
N ARG A 499 -0.66 5.08 20.28
CA ARG A 499 -1.24 4.71 18.97
C ARG A 499 -2.76 4.59 18.98
N VAL A 500 -3.35 4.15 20.10
CA VAL A 500 -4.75 3.72 20.13
C VAL A 500 -5.52 4.40 21.25
N ALA A 501 -5.06 4.27 22.50
CA ALA A 501 -5.88 4.67 23.64
C ALA A 501 -6.12 6.20 23.73
N LEU A 502 -5.07 7.02 23.60
CA LEU A 502 -5.19 8.48 23.69
C LEU A 502 -6.01 9.09 22.53
N PRO A 503 -5.79 8.71 21.24
CA PRO A 503 -6.65 9.15 20.14
C PRO A 503 -8.12 8.77 20.32
N LEU A 504 -8.40 7.52 20.72
CA LEU A 504 -9.77 7.06 20.94
C LEU A 504 -10.44 7.80 22.09
N LEU A 505 -9.73 7.99 23.21
CA LEU A 505 -10.25 8.69 24.37
C LEU A 505 -10.51 10.17 24.06
N SER A 506 -9.58 10.84 23.37
CA SER A 506 -9.77 12.22 22.92
C SER A 506 -10.99 12.35 22.00
N THR A 507 -11.14 11.45 21.02
CA THR A 507 -12.28 11.45 20.09
C THR A 507 -13.60 11.18 20.82
N LEU A 508 -13.61 10.26 21.79
CA LEU A 508 -14.79 9.95 22.60
C LEU A 508 -15.23 11.16 23.43
N PHE A 509 -14.31 11.83 24.12
CA PHE A 509 -14.63 13.02 24.90
C PHE A 509 -15.10 14.18 24.02
N SER A 510 -14.46 14.38 22.85
CA SER A 510 -14.90 15.36 21.85
C SER A 510 -16.31 15.06 21.33
N LEU A 511 -16.67 13.80 21.12
CA LEU A 511 -18.01 13.37 20.70
C LEU A 511 -19.05 13.68 21.79
N ILE A 512 -18.77 13.30 23.03
CA ILE A 512 -19.67 13.55 24.17
C ILE A 512 -19.90 15.06 24.33
N GLY A 513 -18.84 15.87 24.27
CA GLY A 513 -18.94 17.32 24.39
C GLY A 513 -19.72 17.95 23.25
N ALA A 514 -19.45 17.52 22.01
CA ALA A 514 -20.17 17.96 20.82
C ALA A 514 -21.67 17.64 20.90
N THR A 515 -22.04 16.43 21.33
CA THR A 515 -23.44 16.04 21.52
C THR A 515 -24.09 16.87 22.64
N ALA A 516 -23.41 17.06 23.77
CA ALA A 516 -23.93 17.89 24.86
C ALA A 516 -24.16 19.34 24.42
N LEU A 517 -23.24 19.89 23.61
CA LEU A 517 -23.34 21.25 23.06
C LEU A 517 -24.49 21.39 22.04
N ILE A 518 -24.74 20.39 21.21
CA ILE A 518 -25.94 20.42 20.33
C ILE A 518 -27.20 20.36 21.19
N LEU A 519 -27.27 19.44 22.15
CA LEU A 519 -28.44 19.26 23.00
C LEU A 519 -28.73 20.51 23.86
N LEU A 520 -27.72 21.24 24.35
CA LEU A 520 -27.97 22.46 25.13
C LEU A 520 -28.59 23.59 24.30
N THR A 521 -28.38 23.60 22.98
CA THR A 521 -29.08 24.56 22.09
C THR A 521 -30.56 24.22 21.94
N ILE A 522 -30.95 22.96 22.13
CA ILE A 522 -32.34 22.48 22.08
C ILE A 522 -33.00 22.68 23.44
N PHE A 523 -32.37 22.19 24.50
CA PHE A 523 -32.78 22.38 25.89
C PHE A 523 -32.23 23.73 26.40
N ASP A 524 -32.87 24.82 25.97
CA ASP A 524 -32.43 26.17 26.26
C ASP A 524 -32.58 26.60 27.74
N THR A 525 -31.91 27.69 28.08
CA THR A 525 -31.88 28.27 29.43
C THR A 525 -33.25 28.81 29.88
N ALA A 526 -34.12 29.23 28.96
CA ALA A 526 -35.43 29.82 29.29
C ALA A 526 -36.48 28.77 29.70
N ARG A 527 -36.47 27.60 29.04
CA ARG A 527 -37.46 26.52 29.26
C ARG A 527 -36.93 25.39 30.11
N TYR A 528 -35.63 25.10 30.04
CA TYR A 528 -35.01 23.94 30.66
C TYR A 528 -33.71 24.29 31.42
N PRO A 529 -33.72 25.28 32.34
CA PRO A 529 -32.50 25.85 32.94
C PRO A 529 -31.60 24.81 33.64
N SER A 530 -32.19 23.86 34.36
CA SER A 530 -31.42 22.79 35.04
C SER A 530 -30.76 21.83 34.05
N ILE A 531 -31.47 21.45 32.98
CA ILE A 531 -30.92 20.56 31.94
C ILE A 531 -29.83 21.29 31.17
N HIS A 532 -30.09 22.55 30.80
CA HIS A 532 -29.15 23.42 30.10
C HIS A 532 -27.81 23.53 30.84
N ARG A 533 -27.84 23.83 32.15
CA ARG A 533 -26.64 23.96 32.98
C ARG A 533 -25.85 22.65 33.10
N ASN A 534 -26.53 21.50 33.19
CA ASN A 534 -25.88 20.20 33.21
C ASN A 534 -25.20 19.88 31.88
N LEU A 535 -25.87 20.17 30.75
CA LEU A 535 -25.31 19.97 29.42
C LEU A 535 -24.15 20.95 29.12
N LEU A 536 -24.24 22.20 29.59
CA LEU A 536 -23.15 23.18 29.51
C LEU A 536 -21.92 22.68 30.27
N SER A 537 -22.09 22.23 31.51
CA SER A 537 -21.02 21.65 32.31
C SER A 537 -20.39 20.42 31.65
N ALA A 538 -21.22 19.50 31.14
CA ALA A 538 -20.75 18.32 30.43
C ALA A 538 -19.98 18.67 29.15
N SER A 539 -20.50 19.60 28.35
CA SER A 539 -19.87 20.11 27.13
C SER A 539 -18.47 20.66 27.41
N ILE A 540 -18.37 21.63 28.32
CA ILE A 540 -17.11 22.28 28.65
C ILE A 540 -16.09 21.28 29.22
N THR A 541 -16.51 20.46 30.19
CA THR A 541 -15.60 19.53 30.87
C THR A 541 -15.03 18.50 29.89
N THR A 542 -15.87 17.89 29.07
CA THR A 542 -15.44 16.87 28.11
C THR A 542 -14.64 17.46 26.96
N HIS A 543 -14.96 18.69 26.53
CA HIS A 543 -14.17 19.41 25.53
C HIS A 543 -12.73 19.66 26.00
N VAL A 544 -12.57 20.25 27.19
CA VAL A 544 -11.24 20.56 27.75
C VAL A 544 -10.42 19.28 27.95
N ILE A 545 -11.05 18.19 28.41
CA ILE A 545 -10.39 16.87 28.52
C ILE A 545 -9.95 16.37 27.14
N GLY A 546 -10.84 16.43 26.13
CA GLY A 546 -10.54 16.00 24.77
C GLY A 546 -9.35 16.75 24.14
N CYS A 547 -9.32 18.08 24.30
CA CYS A 547 -8.23 18.94 23.83
C CYS A 547 -6.92 18.72 24.61
N ALA A 548 -6.99 18.52 25.93
CA ALA A 548 -5.84 18.19 26.74
C ALA A 548 -5.22 16.84 26.33
N LEU A 549 -6.04 15.81 26.11
CA LEU A 549 -5.59 14.50 25.63
C LEU A 549 -4.92 14.58 24.26
N LEU A 550 -5.45 15.41 23.34
CA LEU A 550 -4.83 15.67 22.04
C LEU A 550 -3.46 16.35 22.18
N CYS A 551 -3.32 17.32 23.09
CA CYS A 551 -2.04 17.98 23.37
C CYS A 551 -1.03 17.01 24.01
N VAL A 552 -1.47 16.20 24.99
CA VAL A 552 -0.65 15.16 25.61
C VAL A 552 -0.16 14.14 24.58
N TRP A 553 -1.07 13.67 23.72
CA TRP A 553 -0.72 12.78 22.61
C TRP A 553 0.34 13.39 21.69
N SER A 554 0.14 14.65 21.29
CA SER A 554 1.06 15.40 20.44
C SER A 554 2.43 15.62 21.10
N PHE A 555 2.46 15.86 22.41
CA PHE A 555 3.70 16.02 23.18
C PHE A 555 4.48 14.71 23.31
N LEU A 556 3.80 13.61 23.68
CA LEU A 556 4.41 12.28 23.77
C LEU A 556 4.98 11.86 22.42
N ARG A 557 4.32 12.21 21.32
CA ARG A 557 4.80 12.00 19.95
C ARG A 557 6.11 12.75 19.66
N ILE A 558 6.20 14.05 19.98
CA ILE A 558 7.43 14.83 19.78
C ILE A 558 8.57 14.28 20.64
N ARG A 559 8.29 13.89 21.88
CA ARG A 559 9.27 13.30 22.79
C ARG A 559 9.79 11.96 22.25
N HIS A 560 8.90 11.08 21.80
CA HIS A 560 9.27 9.80 21.20
C HIS A 560 10.15 9.99 19.96
N HIS A 561 9.77 10.93 19.08
CA HIS A 561 10.59 11.28 17.92
C HIS A 561 11.98 11.78 18.31
N ARG A 562 12.09 12.68 19.31
CA ARG A 562 13.41 13.16 19.79
C ARG A 562 14.30 12.04 20.30
N GLN A 563 13.73 11.06 20.99
CA GLN A 563 14.49 9.89 21.46
C GLN A 563 15.05 9.09 20.28
N ILE A 564 14.27 8.90 19.22
CA ILE A 564 14.73 8.23 17.99
C ILE A 564 15.82 9.07 17.29
N THR A 565 15.56 10.35 17.03
CA THR A 565 16.48 11.24 16.30
C THR A 565 17.83 11.40 17.02
N ALA A 566 17.83 11.49 18.36
CA ALA A 566 19.05 11.57 19.16
C ALA A 566 19.85 10.25 19.18
N THR A 567 19.18 9.10 19.02
CA THR A 567 19.82 7.78 18.99
C THR A 567 20.50 7.49 17.64
N TYR A 568 20.04 8.12 16.54
CA TYR A 568 20.50 7.83 15.18
C TYR A 568 21.21 9.01 14.47
N GLU A 569 21.56 10.09 15.19
CA GLU A 569 22.17 11.32 14.63
C GLU A 569 21.44 11.93 13.40
N ILE A 570 20.12 11.70 13.27
CA ILE A 570 19.33 12.11 12.09
C ILE A 570 19.26 13.65 11.92
N ASP A 571 19.52 14.41 13.00
CA ASP A 571 19.53 15.88 12.98
C ASP A 571 20.64 16.50 12.09
N LYS A 572 21.61 15.70 11.61
CA LYS A 572 22.65 16.14 10.67
C LYS A 572 22.23 16.03 9.19
N LEU A 573 21.07 15.44 8.88
CA LEU A 573 20.55 15.35 7.51
C LEU A 573 19.77 16.62 7.12
N PRO A 574 19.93 17.16 5.90
CA PRO A 574 19.25 18.40 5.48
C PRO A 574 17.75 18.23 5.20
N ILE A 575 17.15 17.10 5.58
CA ILE A 575 15.79 16.71 5.23
C ILE A 575 14.97 16.80 6.51
N GLN A 576 14.24 17.90 6.70
CA GLN A 576 13.26 17.94 7.78
C GLN A 576 12.11 16.99 7.46
N PRO A 577 11.76 16.05 8.35
CA PRO A 577 10.70 15.12 8.06
C PRO A 577 9.34 15.82 7.91
N PRO A 578 8.55 15.49 6.88
CA PRO A 578 7.29 16.17 6.53
C PRO A 578 6.14 15.98 7.55
N TYR A 579 6.38 15.25 8.62
CA TYR A 579 5.40 14.83 9.62
C TYR A 579 5.61 15.50 10.99
N LEU A 580 6.57 16.43 11.09
CA LEU A 580 6.71 17.29 12.26
C LEU A 580 5.58 18.31 12.25
N LEU A 581 4.65 18.11 13.18
CA LEU A 581 3.83 19.20 13.71
C LEU A 581 4.77 20.39 13.95
N PRO A 582 4.50 21.60 13.41
CA PRO A 582 5.32 22.75 13.70
C PRO A 582 5.42 22.88 15.22
N ARG A 583 6.61 22.78 15.79
CA ARG A 583 6.84 22.95 17.24
C ARG A 583 6.09 24.19 17.81
N PRO A 584 5.97 25.31 17.07
CA PRO A 584 5.14 26.44 17.50
C PRO A 584 3.65 26.11 17.64
N SER A 585 3.06 25.31 16.74
CA SER A 585 1.62 24.98 16.78
C SER A 585 1.23 24.20 18.04
N LEU A 586 2.03 23.20 18.44
CA LEU A 586 1.77 22.47 19.68
C LEU A 586 1.86 23.40 20.90
N PHE A 587 2.87 24.27 20.93
CA PHE A 587 3.06 25.21 22.03
C PHE A 587 1.88 26.17 22.16
N ILE A 588 1.45 26.75 21.02
CA ILE A 588 0.28 27.64 20.96
C ILE A 588 -0.98 26.89 21.45
N LYS A 589 -1.24 25.67 20.96
CA LYS A 589 -2.39 24.88 21.42
C LYS A 589 -2.35 24.55 22.90
N SER A 590 -1.17 24.23 23.43
CA SER A 590 -1.00 23.94 24.86
C SER A 590 -1.30 25.18 25.72
N ILE A 591 -0.86 26.36 25.27
CA ILE A 591 -1.22 27.63 25.91
C ILE A 591 -2.71 27.88 25.83
N LEU A 592 -3.32 27.69 24.65
CA LEU A 592 -4.76 27.89 24.46
C LEU A 592 -5.58 26.98 25.38
N VAL A 593 -5.26 25.69 25.45
CA VAL A 593 -5.96 24.74 26.34
C VAL A 593 -5.75 25.08 27.82
N ALA A 594 -4.55 25.50 28.22
CA ALA A 594 -4.28 25.90 29.60
C ALA A 594 -5.04 27.18 29.98
N ALA A 595 -5.06 28.17 29.08
CA ALA A 595 -5.81 29.40 29.27
C ALA A 595 -7.33 29.15 29.25
N GLU A 596 -7.81 28.24 28.41
CA GLU A 596 -9.23 27.83 28.37
C GLU A 596 -9.64 27.18 29.68
N PHE A 597 -8.83 26.25 30.20
CA PHE A 597 -9.05 25.64 31.51
C PHE A 597 -9.10 26.69 32.63
N ALA A 598 -8.16 27.64 32.64
CA ALA A 598 -8.15 28.71 33.63
C ALA A 598 -9.41 29.59 33.54
N LEU A 599 -9.83 29.96 32.33
CA LEU A 599 -11.05 30.75 32.12
C LEU A 599 -12.31 29.98 32.51
N VAL A 600 -12.39 28.68 32.23
CA VAL A 600 -13.50 27.82 32.63
C VAL A 600 -13.60 27.71 34.16
N VAL A 601 -12.47 27.58 34.85
CA VAL A 601 -12.43 27.58 36.32
C VAL A 601 -12.89 28.93 36.85
N LEU A 602 -12.41 30.04 36.29
CA LEU A 602 -12.84 31.39 36.67
C LEU A 602 -14.34 31.57 36.42
N PHE A 603 -14.84 31.17 35.24
CA PHE A 603 -16.26 31.20 34.89
C PHE A 603 -17.11 30.45 35.92
N ALA A 604 -16.70 29.23 36.30
CA ALA A 604 -17.38 28.46 37.32
C ALA A 604 -17.34 29.15 38.71
N VAL A 605 -16.20 29.70 39.12
CA VAL A 605 -16.09 30.45 40.38
C VAL A 605 -17.01 31.67 40.38
N MET A 606 -17.05 32.43 39.29
CA MET A 606 -17.89 33.62 39.15
C MET A 606 -19.39 33.29 39.27
N ILE A 607 -19.86 32.20 38.65
CA ILE A 607 -21.27 31.79 38.70
C ILE A 607 -21.65 31.16 40.04
N TRP A 608 -20.82 30.26 40.56
CA TRP A 608 -21.22 29.42 41.69
C TRP A 608 -20.91 30.04 43.04
N TRP A 609 -19.79 30.77 43.14
CA TRP A 609 -19.28 31.27 44.42
C TRP A 609 -19.43 32.78 44.56
N LEU A 610 -18.99 33.54 43.54
CA LEU A 610 -18.95 35.01 43.64
C LEU A 610 -20.25 35.68 43.21
N LYS A 611 -21.11 34.98 42.45
CA LYS A 611 -22.39 35.48 41.93
C LYS A 611 -22.25 36.78 41.12
N THR A 612 -21.12 36.94 40.44
CA THR A 612 -20.83 38.09 39.56
C THR A 612 -21.11 37.73 38.11
N PHE A 613 -22.40 37.77 37.74
CA PHE A 613 -22.90 37.26 36.46
C PHE A 613 -22.38 38.03 35.23
N ASP A 614 -22.23 39.36 35.30
CA ASP A 614 -21.68 40.14 34.18
C ASP A 614 -20.25 39.72 33.84
N THR A 615 -19.41 39.52 34.86
CA THR A 615 -18.04 39.04 34.66
C THR A 615 -18.04 37.61 34.12
N ALA A 616 -18.95 36.75 34.58
CA ALA A 616 -19.09 35.40 34.04
C ALA A 616 -19.51 35.42 32.55
N ALA A 617 -20.45 36.29 32.17
CA ALA A 617 -20.88 36.44 30.79
C ALA A 617 -19.72 36.87 29.89
N ILE A 618 -18.91 37.86 30.32
CA ILE A 618 -17.69 38.25 29.60
C ILE A 618 -16.75 37.05 29.44
N MET A 619 -16.54 36.25 30.49
CA MET A 619 -15.67 35.07 30.40
C MET A 619 -16.20 34.02 29.42
N GLU A 620 -17.52 33.80 29.36
CA GLU A 620 -18.13 32.90 28.38
C GLU A 620 -17.81 33.35 26.95
N TRP A 621 -18.04 34.63 26.64
CA TRP A 621 -17.72 35.22 25.34
C TRP A 621 -16.24 35.07 24.98
N VAL A 622 -15.33 35.21 25.94
CA VAL A 622 -13.89 35.02 25.71
C VAL A 622 -13.55 33.54 25.47
N VAL A 623 -14.10 32.62 26.27
CA VAL A 623 -13.87 31.17 26.15
C VAL A 623 -14.31 30.65 24.77
N VAL A 624 -15.47 31.06 24.28
CA VAL A 624 -15.95 30.59 22.96
C VAL A 624 -15.11 31.11 21.79
N LEU A 625 -14.45 32.27 21.93
CA LEU A 625 -13.52 32.78 20.92
C LEU A 625 -12.20 32.01 20.95
N MET A 626 -11.78 31.55 22.13
CA MET A 626 -10.58 30.70 22.25
C MET A 626 -10.76 29.33 21.58
N PHE A 627 -11.95 28.74 21.63
CA PHE A 627 -12.26 27.54 20.84
C PHE A 627 -12.00 27.76 19.34
N ALA A 628 -12.43 28.91 18.79
CA ALA A 628 -12.17 29.25 17.39
C ALA A 628 -10.67 29.38 17.10
N ALA A 629 -9.91 29.99 18.01
CA ALA A 629 -8.45 30.10 17.89
C ALA A 629 -7.76 28.72 17.94
N TYR A 630 -8.21 27.81 18.80
CA TYR A 630 -7.73 26.44 18.87
C TYR A 630 -7.99 25.68 17.57
N MET A 631 -9.19 25.80 17.02
CA MET A 631 -9.55 25.20 15.73
C MET A 631 -8.79 25.80 14.56
N ALA A 632 -8.53 27.12 14.58
CA ALA A 632 -7.69 27.78 13.58
C ALA A 632 -6.25 27.22 13.56
N CYS A 633 -5.70 26.84 14.72
CA CYS A 633 -4.41 26.14 14.78
C CYS A 633 -4.47 24.77 14.07
N GLN A 634 -5.61 24.06 14.15
CA GLN A 634 -5.79 22.80 13.41
C GLN A 634 -5.91 23.01 11.90
N ILE A 635 -6.54 24.11 11.45
CA ILE A 635 -6.54 24.51 10.03
C ILE A 635 -5.10 24.66 9.56
N GLY A 636 -4.28 25.41 10.30
CA GLY A 636 -2.87 25.63 10.00
C GLY A 636 -2.10 24.32 9.84
N ASP A 637 -2.26 23.40 10.79
CA ASP A 637 -1.59 22.09 10.74
C ASP A 637 -2.01 21.25 9.51
N LEU A 638 -3.32 21.10 9.28
CA LEU A 638 -3.83 20.31 8.15
C LEU A 638 -3.51 20.99 6.80
N TRP A 639 -3.43 22.31 6.77
CA TRP A 639 -3.03 23.08 5.59
C TRP A 639 -1.54 22.97 5.28
N VAL A 640 -0.68 22.91 6.31
CA VAL A 640 0.74 22.58 6.12
C VAL A 640 0.86 21.15 5.58
N LEU A 641 0.10 20.19 6.11
CA LEU A 641 0.06 18.81 5.62
C LEU A 641 -0.47 18.66 4.18
N ARG A 642 -1.24 19.63 3.67
CA ARG A 642 -1.64 19.74 2.26
C ARG A 642 -0.47 20.13 1.35
N ARG A 643 0.43 21.00 1.83
CA ARG A 643 1.60 21.49 1.07
C ARG A 643 2.80 20.56 1.10
N VAL A 644 2.77 19.58 2.00
CA VAL A 644 3.65 18.41 1.91
C VAL A 644 3.32 17.68 0.61
N LYS A 645 4.01 18.07 -0.47
CA LYS A 645 4.27 17.16 -1.57
C LYS A 645 4.96 15.95 -0.94
N ILE A 646 4.59 14.73 -1.34
CA ILE A 646 5.60 13.67 -1.36
C ILE A 646 6.65 14.24 -2.31
N VAL A 647 7.70 14.82 -1.74
CA VAL A 647 8.81 15.33 -2.53
C VAL A 647 9.46 14.06 -3.08
N ASN A 648 9.17 13.76 -4.35
CA ASN A 648 10.17 13.13 -5.19
C ASN A 648 11.44 13.97 -5.00
N ASN A 649 12.52 13.35 -4.50
CA ASN A 649 13.78 14.00 -4.14
C ASN A 649 14.42 14.86 -5.26
N ASN A 650 13.87 14.88 -6.46
CA ASN A 650 14.43 15.52 -7.66
C ASN A 650 14.57 17.05 -7.56
N VAL A 651 13.89 17.75 -6.63
CA VAL A 651 13.94 19.23 -6.55
C VAL A 651 14.93 19.73 -5.47
N VAL A 652 15.25 18.90 -4.47
CA VAL A 652 16.20 19.30 -3.41
C VAL A 652 17.66 19.13 -3.86
N GLU A 653 17.92 18.30 -4.87
CA GLU A 653 19.28 18.14 -5.41
C GLU A 653 19.70 19.27 -6.35
N GLU A 654 18.77 19.98 -6.99
CA GLU A 654 19.11 21.07 -7.92
C GLU A 654 19.68 22.30 -7.19
N GLU A 655 19.25 22.55 -5.95
CA GLU A 655 19.84 23.58 -5.07
C GLU A 655 21.12 23.10 -4.38
N LYS A 656 21.26 21.80 -4.08
CA LYS A 656 22.50 21.23 -3.50
C LYS A 656 23.63 21.11 -4.51
N MET A 657 23.34 20.82 -5.78
CA MET A 657 24.34 20.78 -6.85
C MET A 657 24.92 22.16 -7.15
N LYS A 658 24.15 23.24 -7.00
CA LYS A 658 24.68 24.61 -7.16
C LYS A 658 25.67 25.00 -6.07
N VAL A 659 25.50 24.49 -4.84
CA VAL A 659 26.41 24.79 -3.72
C VAL A 659 27.62 23.86 -3.70
N ALA A 660 27.49 22.63 -4.19
CA ALA A 660 28.60 21.66 -4.27
C ALA A 660 29.55 21.90 -5.47
N ALA A 661 29.08 22.55 -6.54
CA ALA A 661 29.90 22.87 -7.71
C ALA A 661 31.00 23.93 -7.45
N ASP A 662 30.90 24.69 -6.34
CA ASP A 662 31.83 25.76 -5.98
C ASP A 662 32.93 25.34 -4.99
N MET A 663 33.01 24.06 -4.58
CA MET A 663 34.09 23.58 -3.70
C MET A 663 35.26 22.98 -4.50
N PRO A 664 36.51 23.48 -4.33
CA PRO A 664 37.68 22.91 -5.00
C PRO A 664 37.97 21.49 -4.51
N ILE A 665 38.09 20.55 -5.44
CA ILE A 665 38.43 19.15 -5.18
C ILE A 665 39.89 19.06 -4.71
N GLY A 666 40.08 18.82 -3.42
CA GLY A 666 41.36 18.43 -2.82
C GLY A 666 41.62 16.95 -3.01
N VAL A 667 42.74 16.62 -3.65
CA VAL A 667 43.28 15.27 -3.85
C VAL A 667 43.96 14.78 -2.56
N SER A 668 43.65 13.56 -2.13
CA SER A 668 44.63 12.68 -1.44
C SER A 668 44.13 11.23 -1.44
N ILE A 669 44.75 10.37 -2.26
CA ILE A 669 45.57 9.18 -1.94
C ILE A 669 44.78 8.02 -1.31
#